data_AF-A0A3S5XZC8-F1
#
_entry.id   AF-A0A3S5XZC8-F1
#
_cell.length_a   1.000
_cell.length_b   1.000
_cell.length_c   1.000
_cell.angle_alpha   90.00
_cell.angle_beta   90.00
_cell.angle_gamma   90.00
#
_symmetry.space_group_name_H-M   'P 1'
#
loop_
_entity.id
_entity.type
_entity.pdbx_description
1 polymer ?
#
loop_
_entity_poly.entity_id
_entity_poly.type
_entity_poly.pdbx_seq_one_letter_code
_entity_poly.pdbx_strand_id
1 'polypeptide(L)'
;MKKLLSLIGAFTLTASATSVLISCSNKDDDDKYGNIFINDDGDFKITTEDLLNWYNDTYGRLGKDPQKFLVEFYNIFAVAVYENASTENSVFKGKTTKSNGYINEYLNDEGIEDGNQFAKSLETQYGKKSKAANTIYGRANNEMENARKEYLDNKKQGTKAWVKYLKGQFPWVNGDQTALENAWISNYILTDSTNSAYANLSKTLGFGATDSTWSNGYNTIKVNDTEISALLATFLSVNADVNIDNTSLNEPVIKQATSESQKTSIINLINVLGGKNAFNSTTDTTDGFKIDFIENINDTFFTNLTWNTFLSGISLSFANNKMLGKISEMKDIFTISNVTAIKLDQKNEYKDFYNYEGISSRNLNKTQIVSVAPILNSKKDNQKINILSNSQRYLIDNYFEAKKPVATSEIVLDFSKINSSSTPDINKEISPAQFVNTSSTVDELIKYFEGFYNFYTAYISNSVGGSNNKQSATSIYSNAETSSTTGLTDFETFYRGANKGNLWKLGQNQTDTGIGSFLTAKNNEKLLTLDYDTTAGTYSNLAKYSVYDFLTSENTQYEPQIKTDWDSSTTNIDNWDTFKGKMEKMKDNANAVAGMNLLFTLVNDLGRHLPESTSAKGNTSAEAPKPYKVLNDKDGIIAFIDTDGLHFMKIDGYSLFNSETKTENKDKEQSMAYDLLSKTNKELVPYLLNPKIKSDKPTTQNSIVKVDNGTESATTPTPGTNADISKQEIIEGMGTSFGNDYSKIINYSITNDYERFLVNNTVAKGMLSSDNDKNNLFYNFDILADAKSTISTSENFGLLSQWLWIYLGEILGKDGEELFGSFFATDGENVDKKAVAELLSVIENQQNKISEFTMNFNDQNDKWIESVKDNYNKQYHDLETKVSRKFIPNYAIEVPLENIDSSKIWITEISKGKTNSIFIYKVSDYFYNDEIIINSLNKHKGGVK
;
A
#
# COMPACT_ATOMS: atom_id res chain seq x y z
N MET A 1 11.36 24.22 -29.34
CA MET A 1 11.45 22.74 -29.39
C MET A 1 12.74 22.17 -28.81
N LYS A 2 13.96 22.47 -29.29
CA LYS A 2 15.20 21.92 -28.67
C LYS A 2 15.48 22.34 -27.21
N LYS A 3 15.00 23.53 -26.78
CA LYS A 3 15.05 23.96 -25.37
C LYS A 3 13.91 23.39 -24.49
N LEU A 4 12.84 22.87 -25.10
CA LEU A 4 11.75 22.18 -24.39
C LEU A 4 12.09 20.69 -24.18
N LEU A 5 12.75 20.07 -25.17
CA LEU A 5 13.31 18.72 -25.07
C LEU A 5 14.48 18.61 -24.08
N SER A 6 15.24 19.68 -23.86
CA SER A 6 16.26 19.74 -22.80
C SER A 6 15.66 19.90 -21.39
N LEU A 7 14.41 20.39 -21.28
CA LEU A 7 13.69 20.50 -20.01
C LEU A 7 12.98 19.17 -19.67
N ILE A 8 12.45 18.48 -20.68
CA ILE A 8 11.84 17.15 -20.53
C ILE A 8 12.90 16.06 -20.33
N GLY A 9 14.09 16.19 -20.94
CA GLY A 9 15.23 15.29 -20.73
C GLY A 9 15.93 15.44 -19.37
N ALA A 10 15.57 16.44 -18.56
CA ALA A 10 16.02 16.58 -17.18
C ALA A 10 15.07 15.93 -16.15
N PHE A 11 13.90 15.43 -16.59
CA PHE A 11 12.89 14.80 -15.74
C PHE A 11 13.00 13.26 -15.64
N THR A 12 14.05 12.65 -16.18
CA THR A 12 14.31 11.19 -16.08
C THR A 12 15.56 10.85 -15.28
N LEU A 13 15.82 11.57 -14.18
CA LEU A 13 16.73 11.09 -13.15
C LEU A 13 15.94 10.26 -12.15
N THR A 14 16.22 8.96 -12.16
CA THR A 14 15.93 7.97 -11.12
C THR A 14 15.73 8.59 -9.74
N ALA A 15 14.59 8.25 -9.12
CA ALA A 15 14.25 8.54 -7.73
C ALA A 15 15.47 8.48 -6.81
N SER A 16 16.04 9.66 -6.56
CA SER A 16 16.95 9.93 -5.46
C SER A 16 16.23 10.99 -4.65
N ALA A 17 15.44 10.52 -3.68
CA ALA A 17 14.89 11.37 -2.64
C ALA A 17 16.07 11.92 -1.84
N THR A 18 16.62 13.07 -2.25
CA THR A 18 17.57 13.93 -1.50
C THR A 18 18.05 15.02 -2.45
N SER A 19 17.32 16.12 -2.56
CA SER A 19 17.91 17.40 -3.01
C SER A 19 16.88 18.53 -2.91
N VAL A 20 16.87 19.20 -1.77
CA VAL A 20 16.56 20.63 -1.77
C VAL A 20 17.85 21.33 -1.37
N LEU A 21 18.49 21.95 -2.37
CA LEU A 21 19.50 22.97 -2.14
C LEU A 21 18.82 24.09 -1.36
N ILE A 22 19.18 24.27 -0.10
CA ILE A 22 19.00 25.55 0.59
C ILE A 22 19.92 26.53 -0.13
N SER A 23 19.42 27.12 -1.21
CA SER A 23 20.09 28.23 -1.87
C SER A 23 20.03 29.38 -0.89
N CYS A 24 21.19 29.76 -0.34
CA CYS A 24 21.42 31.07 0.27
C CYS A 24 20.84 32.13 -0.67
N SER A 25 19.66 32.65 -0.34
CA SER A 25 19.08 33.78 -1.05
C SER A 25 19.54 35.05 -0.33
N ASN A 26 20.30 35.83 -1.10
CA ASN A 26 20.89 37.14 -0.81
C ASN A 26 22.11 37.15 0.12
N LYS A 27 23.24 37.59 -0.47
CA LYS A 27 24.54 37.89 0.14
C LYS A 27 24.53 38.92 1.30
N ASP A 28 23.35 39.44 1.64
CA ASP A 28 23.15 40.44 2.69
C ASP A 28 22.32 39.88 3.88
N ASP A 29 21.83 38.63 3.82
CA ASP A 29 21.06 37.95 4.89
C ASP A 29 21.81 36.75 5.52
N ASP A 30 23.08 36.51 5.13
CA ASP A 30 23.88 35.33 5.48
C ASP A 30 24.26 35.21 6.99
N ASP A 31 23.91 36.19 7.83
CA ASP A 31 24.38 36.29 9.22
C ASP A 31 23.33 35.93 10.31
N LYS A 32 22.10 35.55 9.95
CA LYS A 32 20.98 35.49 10.92
C LYS A 32 20.68 34.15 11.61
N TYR A 33 21.22 33.03 11.14
CA TYR A 33 20.81 31.71 11.65
C TYR A 33 21.68 31.22 12.80
N GLY A 34 23.00 31.34 12.66
CA GLY A 34 23.93 30.76 13.62
C GLY A 34 24.06 31.56 14.92
N ASN A 35 23.81 32.87 14.92
CA ASN A 35 23.97 33.71 16.11
C ASN A 35 22.86 33.54 17.16
N ILE A 36 21.72 32.97 16.76
CA ILE A 36 20.56 32.79 17.62
C ILE A 36 20.61 31.42 18.31
N PHE A 37 20.92 30.36 17.56
CA PHE A 37 20.82 28.98 18.06
C PHE A 37 22.18 28.31 18.36
N ILE A 38 23.29 29.02 18.15
CA ILE A 38 24.66 28.57 18.48
C ILE A 38 25.29 29.58 19.45
N ASN A 39 25.79 29.09 20.58
CA ASN A 39 26.41 29.92 21.61
C ASN A 39 27.87 30.32 21.26
N ASP A 40 28.49 31.10 22.15
CA ASP A 40 29.88 31.56 21.98
C ASP A 40 30.90 30.41 21.96
N ASP A 41 30.56 29.23 22.48
CA ASP A 41 31.40 28.02 22.46
C ASP A 41 31.16 27.15 21.22
N GLY A 42 30.29 27.59 20.31
CA GLY A 42 29.94 26.88 19.09
C GLY A 42 28.96 25.73 19.26
N ASP A 43 28.40 25.54 20.45
CA ASP A 43 27.41 24.49 20.76
C ASP A 43 25.97 25.01 20.57
N PHE A 44 25.03 24.09 20.34
CA PHE A 44 23.61 24.43 20.28
C PHE A 44 23.09 25.03 21.60
N LYS A 45 22.41 26.16 21.49
CA LYS A 45 21.61 26.79 22.54
C LYS A 45 20.25 27.13 21.98
N ILE A 46 19.30 26.21 22.12
CA ILE A 46 17.92 26.41 21.67
C ILE A 46 17.10 26.78 22.92
N THR A 47 16.81 28.06 23.10
CA THR A 47 15.86 28.52 24.14
C THR A 47 14.56 28.98 23.51
N THR A 48 13.48 28.93 24.28
CA THR A 48 12.16 29.41 23.83
C THR A 48 12.18 30.90 23.57
N GLU A 49 12.89 31.68 24.40
CA GLU A 49 13.06 33.13 24.20
C GLU A 49 13.74 33.41 22.84
N ASP A 50 14.85 32.71 22.56
CA ASP A 50 15.59 32.86 21.29
C ASP A 50 14.74 32.42 20.07
N LEU A 51 13.97 31.33 20.19
CA LEU A 51 13.07 30.84 19.15
C LEU A 51 11.93 31.83 18.85
N LEU A 52 11.30 32.40 19.89
CA LEU A 52 10.21 33.36 19.75
C LEU A 52 10.69 34.70 19.21
N ASN A 53 11.84 35.19 19.69
CA ASN A 53 12.48 36.40 19.17
C ASN A 53 12.83 36.23 17.69
N TRP A 54 13.40 35.08 17.32
CA TRP A 54 13.70 34.77 15.92
C TRP A 54 12.47 34.72 15.03
N TYR A 55 11.38 34.06 15.48
CA TYR A 55 10.10 34.05 14.78
C TYR A 55 9.58 35.47 14.56
N ASN A 56 9.55 36.29 15.62
CA ASN A 56 9.07 37.66 15.59
C ASN A 56 9.93 38.58 14.70
N ASP A 57 11.26 38.50 14.80
CA ASP A 57 12.20 39.37 14.09
C ASP A 57 12.34 39.02 12.62
N THR A 58 12.25 37.73 12.27
CA THR A 58 12.45 37.24 10.91
C THR A 58 11.15 37.28 10.10
N TYR A 59 10.02 36.94 10.71
CA TYR A 59 8.76 36.73 10.00
C TYR A 59 7.66 37.75 10.38
N GLY A 60 7.79 38.42 11.52
CA GLY A 60 6.84 39.42 12.04
C GLY A 60 5.54 38.81 12.56
N ARG A 61 4.85 39.50 13.50
CA ARG A 61 3.53 39.13 14.06
C ARG A 61 2.39 38.88 13.04
N LEU A 62 2.62 39.12 11.74
CA LEU A 62 1.67 38.90 10.64
C LEU A 62 2.24 38.16 9.41
N GLY A 63 3.49 37.66 9.45
CA GLY A 63 4.07 36.72 8.48
C GLY A 63 4.25 37.19 7.02
N LYS A 64 5.50 37.36 6.54
CA LYS A 64 5.82 37.54 5.10
C LYS A 64 6.09 36.25 4.32
N ASP A 65 6.45 35.16 5.01
CA ASP A 65 6.70 33.84 4.40
C ASP A 65 6.60 32.71 5.47
N PRO A 66 5.40 32.25 5.82
CA PRO A 66 5.19 31.21 6.84
C PRO A 66 5.76 29.84 6.44
N GLN A 67 6.00 29.59 5.15
CA GLN A 67 6.52 28.32 4.68
C GLN A 67 8.01 28.19 4.98
N LYS A 68 8.80 29.22 4.65
CA LYS A 68 10.24 29.26 4.95
C LYS A 68 10.51 29.14 6.45
N PHE A 69 9.70 29.80 7.27
CA PHE A 69 9.74 29.68 8.73
C PHE A 69 9.59 28.22 9.21
N LEU A 70 8.57 27.51 8.72
CA LEU A 70 8.28 26.16 9.18
C LEU A 70 9.43 25.18 8.88
N VAL A 71 10.07 25.29 7.72
CA VAL A 71 11.26 24.48 7.36
C VAL A 71 12.34 24.60 8.43
N GLU A 72 12.60 25.83 8.83
CA GLU A 72 13.68 26.18 9.75
C GLU A 72 13.28 25.78 11.19
N PHE A 73 12.02 26.00 11.58
CA PHE A 73 11.47 25.51 12.84
C PHE A 73 11.62 23.99 12.99
N TYR A 74 11.29 23.20 11.98
CA TYR A 74 11.35 21.73 12.08
C TYR A 74 12.78 21.17 12.16
N ASN A 75 13.77 21.88 11.61
CA ASN A 75 15.18 21.56 11.86
C ASN A 75 15.55 21.80 13.33
N ILE A 76 15.14 22.93 13.90
CA ILE A 76 15.39 23.27 15.31
C ILE A 76 14.65 22.28 16.23
N PHE A 77 13.40 21.97 15.92
CA PHE A 77 12.60 20.99 16.64
C PHE A 77 13.25 19.60 16.62
N ALA A 78 13.77 19.15 15.47
CA ALA A 78 14.49 17.89 15.39
C ALA A 78 15.76 17.87 16.25
N VAL A 79 16.51 18.97 16.32
CA VAL A 79 17.65 19.10 17.26
C VAL A 79 17.14 19.00 18.71
N ALA A 80 16.05 19.69 19.06
CA ALA A 80 15.46 19.63 20.40
C ALA A 80 15.03 18.20 20.78
N VAL A 81 14.48 17.43 19.84
CA VAL A 81 14.14 16.01 20.03
C VAL A 81 15.39 15.18 20.36
N TYR A 82 16.48 15.32 19.59
CA TYR A 82 17.72 14.59 19.83
C TYR A 82 18.43 15.01 21.12
N GLU A 83 18.47 16.31 21.44
CA GLU A 83 19.02 16.82 22.70
C GLU A 83 18.21 16.27 23.88
N ASN A 84 16.88 16.33 23.82
CA ASN A 84 16.01 15.80 24.88
C ASN A 84 16.23 14.29 25.07
N ALA A 85 16.25 13.50 23.99
CA ALA A 85 16.50 12.06 24.03
C ALA A 85 17.83 11.70 24.71
N SER A 86 18.84 12.58 24.59
CA SER A 86 20.18 12.41 25.16
C SER A 86 20.28 12.80 26.64
N THR A 87 19.21 13.34 27.26
CA THR A 87 19.19 13.71 28.68
C THR A 87 18.77 12.55 29.59
N GLU A 88 19.16 12.59 30.86
CA GLU A 88 18.73 11.61 31.86
C GLU A 88 17.21 11.67 32.11
N ASN A 89 16.60 12.87 32.05
CA ASN A 89 15.16 13.13 32.23
C ASN A 89 14.39 13.27 30.91
N SER A 90 14.81 12.55 29.88
CA SER A 90 14.17 12.56 28.56
C SER A 90 12.66 12.32 28.67
N VAL A 91 11.87 13.05 27.87
CA VAL A 91 10.39 12.92 27.84
C VAL A 91 9.92 11.58 27.31
N PHE A 92 10.83 10.85 26.64
CA PHE A 92 10.61 9.49 26.17
C PHE A 92 10.84 8.46 27.30
N LYS A 93 11.63 8.76 28.34
CA LYS A 93 11.98 7.79 29.39
C LYS A 93 10.87 7.61 30.43
N GLY A 94 10.73 6.39 30.96
CA GLY A 94 9.78 6.07 32.03
C GLY A 94 8.29 6.01 31.62
N LYS A 95 7.99 6.16 30.33
CA LYS A 95 6.66 5.89 29.77
C LYS A 95 6.47 4.38 29.63
N THR A 96 5.58 3.82 30.44
CA THR A 96 5.13 2.42 30.28
C THR A 96 3.82 2.41 29.49
N THR A 97 3.66 1.42 28.62
CA THR A 97 2.60 1.24 27.61
C THR A 97 1.17 1.10 28.17
N LYS A 98 0.94 1.35 29.46
CA LYS A 98 -0.31 0.98 30.16
C LYS A 98 -1.40 2.05 30.29
N SER A 99 -1.31 3.23 29.67
CA SER A 99 -2.28 4.30 29.98
C SER A 99 -3.22 4.77 28.86
N ASN A 100 -3.05 4.39 27.59
CA ASN A 100 -4.05 4.64 26.55
C ASN A 100 -3.82 3.69 25.37
N GLY A 101 -4.90 3.18 24.75
CA GLY A 101 -4.84 2.17 23.67
C GLY A 101 -3.91 2.52 22.50
N TYR A 102 -3.73 3.81 22.19
CA TYR A 102 -2.86 4.32 21.13
C TYR A 102 -1.36 4.15 21.42
N ILE A 103 -0.97 4.22 22.70
CA ILE A 103 0.43 4.06 23.14
C ILE A 103 0.86 2.60 22.99
N ASN A 104 -0.05 1.65 23.15
CA ASN A 104 0.25 0.25 22.92
C ASN A 104 0.56 0.03 21.42
N GLU A 105 -0.24 0.49 20.48
CA GLU A 105 -0.12 -0.04 19.11
C GLU A 105 1.01 0.56 18.26
N TYR A 106 1.39 1.81 18.51
CA TYR A 106 2.46 2.48 17.76
C TYR A 106 3.79 2.55 18.52
N LEU A 107 3.86 2.04 19.76
CA LEU A 107 5.08 1.87 20.54
C LEU A 107 5.35 0.43 21.01
N ASN A 108 4.41 -0.53 20.90
CA ASN A 108 4.60 -1.86 21.52
C ASN A 108 5.72 -2.66 20.87
N ASP A 109 6.69 -3.00 21.72
CA ASP A 109 7.29 -4.33 21.79
C ASP A 109 6.82 -4.96 23.12
N GLU A 110 6.19 -6.14 23.10
CA GLU A 110 5.90 -6.86 24.35
C GLU A 110 7.21 -7.39 24.94
N GLY A 111 7.96 -6.55 25.66
CA GLY A 111 9.14 -7.06 26.35
C GLY A 111 10.06 -6.10 27.11
N ILE A 112 10.14 -4.81 26.78
CA ILE A 112 11.14 -3.90 27.39
C ILE A 112 10.54 -2.49 27.54
N GLU A 113 11.05 -1.64 28.43
CA GLU A 113 10.58 -0.26 28.64
C GLU A 113 10.80 0.61 27.36
N ASP A 114 9.84 0.59 26.43
CA ASP A 114 9.97 1.03 25.02
C ASP A 114 10.46 2.48 24.83
N GLY A 115 10.02 3.40 25.68
CA GLY A 115 10.47 4.79 25.61
C GLY A 115 11.97 4.98 25.94
N ASN A 116 12.55 4.08 26.75
CA ASN A 116 13.98 4.12 27.07
C ASN A 116 14.84 3.66 25.88
N GLN A 117 14.41 2.64 25.14
CA GLN A 117 15.12 2.16 23.95
C GLN A 117 15.05 3.17 22.81
N PHE A 118 13.86 3.74 22.57
CA PHE A 118 13.67 4.78 21.58
C PHE A 118 14.57 5.99 21.85
N ALA A 119 14.59 6.48 23.09
CA ALA A 119 15.50 7.54 23.51
C ALA A 119 16.97 7.17 23.26
N LYS A 120 17.35 5.92 23.56
CA LYS A 120 18.73 5.44 23.39
C LYS A 120 19.13 5.34 21.92
N SER A 121 18.20 4.94 21.05
CA SER A 121 18.40 4.91 19.60
C SER A 121 18.67 6.31 19.06
N LEU A 122 17.83 7.29 19.43
CA LEU A 122 18.02 8.69 19.07
C LEU A 122 19.34 9.27 19.61
N GLU A 123 19.68 9.00 20.87
CA GLU A 123 20.97 9.42 21.48
C GLU A 123 22.16 8.83 20.70
N THR A 124 22.09 7.56 20.33
CA THR A 124 23.15 6.86 19.59
C THR A 124 23.31 7.43 18.18
N GLN A 125 22.20 7.70 17.48
CA GLN A 125 22.22 8.33 16.17
C GLN A 125 22.78 9.75 16.21
N TYR A 126 22.39 10.54 17.22
CA TYR A 126 22.86 11.90 17.40
C TYR A 126 24.36 11.92 17.62
N GLY A 127 24.85 11.12 18.58
CA GLY A 127 26.26 10.85 18.77
C GLY A 127 27.09 12.09 19.09
N LYS A 128 26.58 13.03 19.90
CA LYS A 128 27.22 14.34 20.23
C LYS A 128 28.70 14.25 20.65
N LYS A 129 29.13 13.12 21.20
CA LYS A 129 30.54 12.84 21.60
C LYS A 129 31.26 11.81 20.72
N SER A 130 30.62 11.34 19.66
CA SER A 130 31.09 10.27 18.77
C SER A 130 31.73 10.84 17.50
N LYS A 131 32.86 10.25 17.09
CA LYS A 131 33.46 10.47 15.76
C LYS A 131 33.06 9.39 14.75
N ALA A 132 32.15 8.50 15.12
CA ALA A 132 31.76 7.39 14.25
C ALA A 132 30.92 7.91 13.07
N ALA A 133 31.33 7.57 11.84
CA ALA A 133 30.73 8.07 10.59
C ALA A 133 29.24 7.69 10.39
N ASN A 134 28.70 6.79 11.22
CA ASN A 134 27.28 6.44 11.22
C ASN A 134 26.41 7.39 12.08
N THR A 135 27.00 8.31 12.86
CA THR A 135 26.28 9.28 13.70
C THR A 135 26.19 10.66 13.03
N ILE A 136 25.21 11.48 13.44
CA ILE A 136 24.98 12.84 12.91
C ILE A 136 26.21 13.72 13.18
N TYR A 137 26.68 13.76 14.43
CA TYR A 137 27.89 14.49 14.79
C TYR A 137 29.14 13.89 14.16
N GLY A 138 29.26 12.57 14.05
CA GLY A 138 30.43 11.95 13.42
C GLY A 138 30.56 12.30 11.94
N ARG A 139 29.44 12.35 11.19
CA ARG A 139 29.45 12.84 9.80
C ARG A 139 29.79 14.32 9.73
N ALA A 140 29.19 15.15 10.58
CA ALA A 140 29.51 16.58 10.62
C ALA A 140 30.98 16.86 10.98
N ASN A 141 31.56 16.09 11.91
CA ASN A 141 32.99 16.16 12.23
C ASN A 141 33.87 15.78 11.03
N ASN A 142 33.54 14.70 10.33
CA ASN A 142 34.30 14.29 9.15
C ASN A 142 34.22 15.32 8.02
N GLU A 143 33.05 15.90 7.78
CA GLU A 143 32.87 16.95 6.77
C GLU A 143 33.58 18.25 7.17
N MET A 144 33.60 18.62 8.44
CA MET A 144 34.40 19.74 8.96
C MET A 144 35.89 19.50 8.69
N GLU A 145 36.39 18.30 9.00
CA GLU A 145 37.78 17.93 8.75
C GLU A 145 38.13 17.94 7.25
N ASN A 146 37.22 17.51 6.38
CA ASN A 146 37.36 17.56 4.93
C ASN A 146 37.37 19.00 4.42
N ALA A 147 36.42 19.84 4.83
CA ALA A 147 36.35 21.26 4.48
C ALA A 147 37.61 22.01 4.92
N ARG A 148 38.13 21.69 6.12
CA ARG A 148 39.40 22.24 6.62
C ARG A 148 40.58 21.82 5.75
N LYS A 149 40.69 20.53 5.38
CA LYS A 149 41.75 20.04 4.49
C LYS A 149 41.69 20.73 3.13
N GLU A 150 40.52 20.76 2.51
CA GLU A 150 40.31 21.39 1.20
C GLU A 150 40.67 22.88 1.21
N TYR A 151 40.27 23.61 2.26
CA TYR A 151 40.59 25.03 2.42
C TYR A 151 42.10 25.28 2.58
N LEU A 152 42.80 24.43 3.34
CA LEU A 152 44.22 24.56 3.62
C LEU A 152 45.10 24.12 2.43
N ASP A 153 44.73 23.03 1.74
CA ASP A 153 45.45 22.47 0.59
C ASP A 153 45.43 23.41 -0.62
N ASN A 154 44.31 24.11 -0.85
CA ASN A 154 44.16 25.02 -1.98
C ASN A 154 44.84 26.40 -1.80
N LYS A 155 45.35 26.74 -0.60
CA LYS A 155 45.79 28.13 -0.31
C LYS A 155 47.23 28.33 0.20
N LYS A 156 48.05 27.31 0.44
CA LYS A 156 49.38 27.46 1.11
C LYS A 156 49.29 28.28 2.41
N GLN A 157 48.17 28.20 3.13
CA GLN A 157 47.93 28.98 4.34
C GLN A 157 47.93 28.06 5.57
N GLY A 158 48.51 28.50 6.68
CA GLY A 158 48.50 27.74 7.95
C GLY A 158 47.18 27.83 8.70
N THR A 159 47.05 27.08 9.79
CA THR A 159 45.83 26.95 10.63
C THR A 159 45.18 28.29 11.03
N LYS A 160 45.95 29.38 11.15
CA LYS A 160 45.44 30.74 11.43
C LYS A 160 44.49 31.26 10.35
N ALA A 161 44.64 30.85 9.09
CA ALA A 161 43.77 31.28 8.01
C ALA A 161 42.42 30.58 8.02
N TRP A 162 42.38 29.31 8.46
CA TRP A 162 41.15 28.58 8.70
C TRP A 162 40.34 29.22 9.83
N VAL A 163 40.98 29.52 10.96
CA VAL A 163 40.36 30.26 12.07
C VAL A 163 39.83 31.62 11.62
N LYS A 164 40.59 32.36 10.80
CA LYS A 164 40.13 33.65 10.25
C LYS A 164 38.93 33.50 9.32
N TYR A 165 38.90 32.44 8.50
CA TYR A 165 37.77 32.12 7.64
C TYR A 165 36.52 31.81 8.46
N LEU A 166 36.63 30.89 9.43
CA LEU A 166 35.51 30.55 10.32
C LEU A 166 35.04 31.75 11.13
N LYS A 167 35.94 32.60 11.63
CA LYS A 167 35.56 33.86 12.33
C LYS A 167 34.83 34.84 11.42
N GLY A 168 35.04 34.77 10.11
CA GLY A 168 34.27 35.53 9.12
C GLY A 168 32.89 34.94 8.84
N GLN A 169 32.63 33.68 9.21
CA GLN A 169 31.34 33.01 9.08
C GLN A 169 30.55 33.01 10.40
N PHE A 170 31.27 32.97 11.53
CA PHE A 170 30.73 32.93 12.88
C PHE A 170 31.35 34.05 13.74
N PRO A 171 31.12 35.34 13.41
CA PRO A 171 31.79 36.46 14.07
C PRO A 171 31.44 36.64 15.55
N TRP A 172 30.32 36.09 16.00
CA TRP A 172 29.87 36.11 17.40
C TRP A 172 30.47 35.01 18.27
N VAL A 173 31.05 33.95 17.68
CA VAL A 173 31.64 32.82 18.40
C VAL A 173 33.03 33.18 18.91
N ASN A 174 33.43 32.59 20.05
CA ASN A 174 34.76 32.74 20.61
C ASN A 174 35.82 32.46 19.54
N GLY A 175 36.81 33.35 19.46
CA GLY A 175 37.79 33.33 18.37
C GLY A 175 38.80 32.18 18.41
N ASP A 176 38.63 31.19 19.28
CA ASP A 176 39.47 29.99 19.31
C ASP A 176 38.99 28.95 18.29
N GLN A 177 39.91 28.08 17.89
CA GLN A 177 39.65 27.13 16.81
C GLN A 177 38.55 26.12 17.16
N THR A 178 38.46 25.70 18.43
CA THR A 178 37.51 24.65 18.84
C THR A 178 36.09 25.18 18.82
N ALA A 179 35.85 26.36 19.39
CA ALA A 179 34.54 26.99 19.37
C ALA A 179 34.06 27.26 17.93
N LEU A 180 34.95 27.77 17.07
CA LEU A 180 34.62 28.03 15.66
C LEU A 180 34.37 26.76 14.84
N GLU A 181 35.11 25.67 15.09
CA GLU A 181 34.87 24.37 14.43
C GLU A 181 33.58 23.72 14.94
N ASN A 182 33.25 23.86 16.23
CA ASN A 182 31.96 23.43 16.79
C ASN A 182 30.80 24.19 16.15
N ALA A 183 30.92 25.52 16.00
CA ALA A 183 29.91 26.34 15.35
C ALA A 183 29.66 25.91 13.90
N TRP A 184 30.72 25.54 13.17
CA TRP A 184 30.61 24.97 11.83
C TRP A 184 29.84 23.64 11.86
N ILE A 185 30.15 22.75 12.80
CA ILE A 185 29.48 21.45 12.98
C ILE A 185 28.00 21.64 13.29
N SER A 186 27.66 22.51 14.24
CA SER A 186 26.29 22.83 14.60
C SER A 186 25.51 23.44 13.44
N ASN A 187 26.11 24.37 12.70
CA ASN A 187 25.49 24.93 11.50
C ASN A 187 25.24 23.84 10.45
N TYR A 188 26.22 22.95 10.20
CA TYR A 188 26.06 21.83 9.28
C TYR A 188 24.91 20.88 9.66
N ILE A 189 24.72 20.62 10.96
CA ILE A 189 23.60 19.79 11.48
C ILE A 189 22.25 20.52 11.37
N LEU A 190 22.21 21.85 11.31
CA LEU A 190 20.95 22.59 11.09
C LEU A 190 20.60 22.72 9.61
N THR A 191 21.60 22.87 8.74
CA THR A 191 21.37 23.33 7.36
C THR A 191 21.68 22.30 6.29
N ASP A 192 22.38 21.19 6.58
CA ASP A 192 22.72 20.24 5.52
C ASP A 192 21.49 19.45 5.03
N SER A 193 21.33 19.36 3.71
CA SER A 193 20.17 18.70 3.10
C SER A 193 20.10 17.18 3.36
N THR A 194 21.22 16.54 3.72
CA THR A 194 21.31 15.09 3.90
C THR A 194 21.62 14.66 5.33
N ASN A 195 22.32 15.50 6.08
CA ASN A 195 22.80 15.30 7.44
C ASN A 195 22.16 16.23 8.47
N SER A 196 21.20 17.08 8.09
CA SER A 196 20.47 17.88 9.09
C SER A 196 19.78 16.99 10.11
N ALA A 197 19.54 17.53 11.30
CA ALA A 197 18.78 16.85 12.35
C ALA A 197 17.41 16.39 11.82
N TYR A 198 16.70 17.24 11.08
CA TYR A 198 15.43 16.84 10.47
C TYR A 198 15.59 15.74 9.43
N ALA A 199 16.56 15.84 8.51
CA ALA A 199 16.77 14.81 7.48
C ALA A 199 17.09 13.43 8.10
N ASN A 200 17.76 13.41 9.24
CA ASN A 200 18.00 12.18 9.98
C ASN A 200 16.76 11.72 10.77
N LEU A 201 16.07 12.63 11.47
CA LEU A 201 14.89 12.28 12.26
C LEU A 201 13.74 11.77 11.38
N SER A 202 13.50 12.42 10.25
CA SER A 202 12.53 11.99 9.24
C SER A 202 12.89 10.66 8.58
N LYS A 203 14.19 10.34 8.43
CA LYS A 203 14.61 8.98 8.04
C LYS A 203 14.31 8.01 9.16
N THR A 204 14.69 8.32 10.39
CA THR A 204 14.53 7.44 11.56
C THR A 204 13.07 7.14 11.91
N LEU A 205 12.16 8.10 11.73
CA LEU A 205 10.74 7.99 12.06
C LEU A 205 9.82 7.90 10.85
N GLY A 206 10.36 7.94 9.63
CA GLY A 206 9.56 7.93 8.41
C GLY A 206 9.86 6.71 7.54
N PHE A 207 9.82 6.87 6.22
CA PHE A 207 10.10 5.77 5.27
C PHE A 207 11.57 5.30 5.24
N GLY A 208 12.42 5.71 6.20
CA GLY A 208 13.74 5.15 6.45
C GLY A 208 13.86 4.42 7.79
N ALA A 209 12.77 4.34 8.58
CA ALA A 209 12.74 3.72 9.89
C ALA A 209 13.09 2.23 9.76
N THR A 210 13.92 1.75 10.67
CA THR A 210 14.51 0.41 10.57
C THR A 210 13.76 -0.62 11.38
N ASP A 211 13.00 -0.19 12.40
CA ASP A 211 12.42 -1.08 13.41
C ASP A 211 10.98 -1.43 13.01
N SER A 212 10.79 -2.55 12.32
CA SER A 212 9.46 -3.03 11.91
C SER A 212 9.04 -4.29 12.65
N THR A 213 7.75 -4.63 12.62
CA THR A 213 7.20 -5.86 13.23
C THR A 213 7.94 -7.14 12.77
N TRP A 214 8.63 -7.10 11.63
CA TRP A 214 9.60 -8.11 11.21
C TRP A 214 10.67 -8.42 12.27
N SER A 215 11.27 -7.40 12.89
CA SER A 215 12.31 -7.56 13.89
C SER A 215 11.82 -8.27 15.15
N ASN A 216 10.51 -8.44 15.30
CA ASN A 216 9.88 -9.10 16.46
C ASN A 216 9.50 -10.57 16.20
N GLY A 217 9.39 -11.02 14.93
CA GLY A 217 9.13 -12.43 14.55
C GLY A 217 10.25 -13.48 14.77
N TYR A 218 10.38 -14.49 13.91
CA TYR A 218 11.51 -15.42 13.91
C TYR A 218 12.69 -14.89 13.11
N ASN A 219 13.90 -15.29 13.50
CA ASN A 219 15.00 -15.29 12.54
C ASN A 219 14.92 -16.55 11.69
N THR A 220 15.24 -16.44 10.40
CA THR A 220 15.11 -17.54 9.47
C THR A 220 16.40 -17.78 8.69
N ILE A 221 16.57 -19.00 8.20
CA ILE A 221 17.60 -19.31 7.20
C ILE A 221 16.98 -19.89 5.95
N LYS A 222 17.69 -19.67 4.83
CA LYS A 222 17.42 -20.41 3.61
C LYS A 222 17.88 -21.86 3.78
N VAL A 223 16.99 -22.81 3.57
CA VAL A 223 17.35 -24.23 3.60
C VAL A 223 18.01 -24.64 2.28
N ASN A 224 19.19 -25.24 2.38
CA ASN A 224 19.95 -25.83 1.27
C ASN A 224 20.99 -26.82 1.84
N ASP A 225 21.66 -27.59 0.97
CA ASP A 225 22.61 -28.61 1.41
C ASP A 225 23.78 -28.04 2.23
N THR A 226 24.25 -26.82 1.93
CA THR A 226 25.32 -26.16 2.68
C THR A 226 24.89 -25.84 4.11
N GLU A 227 23.70 -25.24 4.27
CA GLU A 227 23.17 -24.88 5.59
C GLU A 227 22.82 -26.12 6.42
N ILE A 228 22.22 -27.15 5.81
CA ILE A 228 21.96 -28.43 6.49
C ILE A 228 23.28 -29.05 6.95
N SER A 229 24.33 -29.03 6.11
CA SER A 229 25.65 -29.56 6.47
C SER A 229 26.28 -28.78 7.63
N ALA A 230 26.15 -27.45 7.64
CA ALA A 230 26.65 -26.59 8.71
C ALA A 230 25.93 -26.84 10.04
N LEU A 231 24.60 -26.98 10.02
CA LEU A 231 23.81 -27.31 11.20
C LEU A 231 24.09 -28.71 11.71
N LEU A 232 24.30 -29.68 10.82
CA LEU A 232 24.69 -31.04 11.18
C LEU A 232 26.08 -31.05 11.86
N ALA A 233 27.05 -30.34 11.31
CA ALA A 233 28.37 -30.19 11.92
C ALA A 233 28.28 -29.52 13.31
N THR A 234 27.42 -28.51 13.44
CA THR A 234 27.15 -27.83 14.72
C THR A 234 26.56 -28.80 15.74
N PHE A 235 25.54 -29.58 15.35
CA PHE A 235 24.96 -30.63 16.18
C PHE A 235 26.02 -31.63 16.67
N LEU A 236 26.84 -32.16 15.76
CA LEU A 236 27.89 -33.15 16.07
C LEU A 236 28.95 -32.57 17.02
N SER A 237 29.29 -31.29 16.86
CA SER A 237 30.27 -30.61 17.72
C SER A 237 29.71 -30.28 19.10
N VAL A 238 28.49 -29.74 19.18
CA VAL A 238 27.89 -29.26 20.42
C VAL A 238 27.39 -30.41 21.29
N ASN A 239 27.00 -31.53 20.69
CA ASN A 239 26.55 -32.74 21.39
C ASN A 239 27.62 -33.84 21.42
N ALA A 240 28.88 -33.52 21.10
CA ALA A 240 29.97 -34.50 20.98
C ALA A 240 30.08 -35.48 22.16
N ASP A 241 29.90 -34.99 23.39
CA ASP A 241 30.04 -35.76 24.62
C ASP A 241 28.79 -36.56 25.03
N VAL A 242 27.67 -36.40 24.32
CA VAL A 242 26.45 -37.16 24.62
C VAL A 242 26.66 -38.64 24.28
N ASN A 243 26.45 -39.51 25.27
CA ASN A 243 26.61 -40.96 25.14
C ASN A 243 25.26 -41.66 24.89
N ILE A 244 25.18 -42.39 23.78
CA ILE A 244 24.00 -43.15 23.36
C ILE A 244 24.24 -44.64 23.59
N ASP A 245 23.43 -45.23 24.47
CA ASP A 245 23.42 -46.66 24.80
C ASP A 245 22.00 -47.23 24.71
N ASN A 246 21.82 -48.53 24.95
CA ASN A 246 20.52 -49.19 24.84
C ASN A 246 19.42 -48.58 25.74
N THR A 247 19.79 -47.94 26.85
CA THR A 247 18.86 -47.27 27.77
C THR A 247 18.59 -45.85 27.30
N SER A 248 19.63 -45.05 27.06
CA SER A 248 19.47 -43.64 26.67
C SER A 248 18.87 -43.47 25.27
N LEU A 249 18.99 -44.48 24.40
CA LEU A 249 18.42 -44.46 23.06
C LEU A 249 16.89 -44.25 23.06
N ASN A 250 16.17 -44.82 24.02
CA ASN A 250 14.71 -44.70 24.13
C ASN A 250 14.26 -43.59 25.09
N GLU A 251 15.21 -42.84 25.65
CA GLU A 251 14.93 -41.73 26.54
C GLU A 251 14.78 -40.43 25.75
N PRO A 252 14.04 -39.44 26.28
CA PRO A 252 13.93 -38.12 25.65
C PRO A 252 15.29 -37.45 25.48
N VAL A 253 15.50 -36.80 24.34
CA VAL A 253 16.75 -36.11 24.00
C VAL A 253 17.18 -35.12 25.08
N ILE A 254 16.21 -34.47 25.73
CA ILE A 254 16.43 -33.47 26.79
C ILE A 254 17.05 -34.02 28.07
N LYS A 255 17.04 -35.34 28.31
CA LYS A 255 17.68 -35.94 29.49
C LYS A 255 19.20 -35.92 29.40
N GLN A 256 19.75 -35.98 28.18
CA GLN A 256 21.20 -35.95 27.94
C GLN A 256 21.66 -34.62 27.31
N ALA A 257 20.84 -34.00 26.46
CA ALA A 257 21.06 -32.64 25.93
C ALA A 257 20.55 -31.59 26.92
N THR A 258 21.36 -31.28 27.93
CA THR A 258 20.93 -30.46 29.08
C THR A 258 21.15 -28.96 28.86
N SER A 259 22.16 -28.55 28.08
CA SER A 259 22.42 -27.13 27.81
C SER A 259 21.46 -26.55 26.77
N GLU A 260 21.22 -25.25 26.83
CA GLU A 260 20.42 -24.56 25.80
C GLU A 260 21.05 -24.65 24.41
N SER A 261 22.39 -24.61 24.31
CA SER A 261 23.11 -24.75 23.05
C SER A 261 22.90 -26.13 22.40
N GLN A 262 22.90 -27.20 23.21
CA GLN A 262 22.62 -28.56 22.77
C GLN A 262 21.20 -28.67 22.23
N LYS A 263 20.21 -28.24 23.03
CA LYS A 263 18.79 -28.24 22.63
C LYS A 263 18.56 -27.44 21.35
N THR A 264 19.14 -26.23 21.27
CA THR A 264 19.06 -25.35 20.10
C THR A 264 19.63 -26.02 18.84
N SER A 265 20.80 -26.65 18.93
CA SER A 265 21.42 -27.32 17.78
C SER A 265 20.56 -28.47 17.23
N ILE A 266 19.86 -29.21 18.11
CA ILE A 266 18.93 -30.27 17.73
C ILE A 266 17.68 -29.68 17.07
N ILE A 267 17.07 -28.67 17.68
CA ILE A 267 15.86 -28.01 17.17
C ILE A 267 16.09 -27.38 15.79
N ASN A 268 17.18 -26.65 15.61
CA ASN A 268 17.50 -26.02 14.32
C ASN A 268 17.65 -27.08 13.22
N LEU A 269 18.25 -28.23 13.53
CA LEU A 269 18.37 -29.34 12.59
C LEU A 269 16.99 -29.98 12.29
N ILE A 270 16.12 -30.12 13.29
CA ILE A 270 14.74 -30.61 13.08
C ILE A 270 13.97 -29.67 12.14
N ASN A 271 14.04 -28.36 12.39
CA ASN A 271 13.31 -27.37 11.60
C ASN A 271 13.71 -27.38 10.12
N VAL A 272 15.00 -27.46 9.79
CA VAL A 272 15.44 -27.49 8.38
C VAL A 272 15.13 -28.80 7.64
N LEU A 273 14.86 -29.89 8.37
CA LEU A 273 14.57 -31.21 7.78
C LEU A 273 13.09 -31.50 7.55
N GLY A 274 12.22 -30.52 7.81
CA GLY A 274 10.76 -30.65 7.67
C GLY A 274 9.99 -30.56 8.99
N GLY A 275 10.61 -29.99 10.03
CA GLY A 275 9.95 -29.72 11.31
C GLY A 275 9.54 -30.99 12.06
N LYS A 276 8.53 -30.88 12.92
CA LYS A 276 7.97 -31.99 13.71
C LYS A 276 7.51 -33.14 12.80
N ASN A 277 7.00 -32.82 11.61
CA ASN A 277 6.47 -33.80 10.66
C ASN A 277 7.54 -34.76 10.13
N ALA A 278 8.81 -34.35 10.07
CA ALA A 278 9.90 -35.23 9.67
C ALA A 278 10.19 -36.34 10.71
N PHE A 279 9.71 -36.18 11.94
CA PHE A 279 10.06 -37.03 13.10
C PHE A 279 8.84 -37.58 13.86
N ASN A 280 7.61 -37.29 13.41
CA ASN A 280 6.39 -37.82 14.00
C ASN A 280 5.92 -39.11 13.27
N SER A 281 5.42 -40.09 14.03
CA SER A 281 4.96 -41.38 13.50
C SER A 281 3.44 -41.46 13.27
N THR A 282 2.68 -40.48 13.76
CA THR A 282 1.22 -40.41 13.62
C THR A 282 0.83 -39.38 12.57
N THR A 283 -0.05 -39.78 11.64
CA THR A 283 -0.36 -39.08 10.39
C THR A 283 -1.85 -38.88 10.19
N ASP A 284 -2.56 -38.51 11.25
CA ASP A 284 -3.96 -38.13 11.13
C ASP A 284 -4.05 -36.64 10.82
N THR A 285 -4.22 -36.31 9.54
CA THR A 285 -4.75 -35.01 9.13
C THR A 285 -5.76 -35.18 8.00
N THR A 286 -7.04 -35.03 8.32
CA THR A 286 -8.13 -34.87 7.34
C THR A 286 -8.07 -33.54 6.59
N ASP A 287 -7.29 -32.59 7.12
CA ASP A 287 -7.04 -31.26 6.56
C ASP A 287 -5.59 -31.23 6.03
N GLY A 288 -5.35 -30.80 4.79
CA GLY A 288 -4.10 -31.02 4.05
C GLY A 288 -2.78 -30.74 4.79
N PHE A 289 -1.69 -31.34 4.29
CA PHE A 289 -0.36 -31.35 4.92
C PHE A 289 0.20 -29.94 5.20
N LYS A 290 0.77 -29.75 6.41
CA LYS A 290 1.49 -28.54 6.84
C LYS A 290 2.80 -28.90 7.52
N ILE A 291 3.80 -28.02 7.37
CA ILE A 291 5.08 -28.14 8.06
C ILE A 291 5.01 -27.40 9.39
N ASP A 292 5.11 -28.14 10.49
CA ASP A 292 5.06 -27.63 11.86
C ASP A 292 6.48 -27.48 12.43
N PHE A 293 6.88 -26.25 12.72
CA PHE A 293 8.19 -25.97 13.28
C PHE A 293 8.19 -26.02 14.81
N ILE A 294 9.39 -26.17 15.39
CA ILE A 294 9.62 -26.01 16.82
C ILE A 294 10.11 -24.58 17.06
N GLU A 295 9.40 -23.85 17.92
CA GLU A 295 9.58 -22.41 18.11
C GLU A 295 10.32 -22.05 19.39
N ASN A 296 10.47 -22.99 20.31
CA ASN A 296 11.17 -22.80 21.58
C ASN A 296 11.66 -24.13 22.15
N ILE A 297 12.56 -24.06 23.13
CA ILE A 297 13.22 -25.23 23.73
C ILE A 297 12.31 -26.08 24.65
N ASN A 298 11.13 -25.58 25.00
CA ASN A 298 10.15 -26.24 25.89
C ASN A 298 8.98 -26.86 25.11
N ASP A 299 9.09 -26.94 23.78
CA ASP A 299 8.04 -27.51 22.92
C ASP A 299 7.74 -28.97 23.28
N THR A 300 6.46 -29.31 23.41
CA THR A 300 5.99 -30.63 23.86
C THR A 300 6.46 -31.78 22.98
N PHE A 301 6.54 -31.58 21.66
CA PHE A 301 7.07 -32.59 20.75
C PHE A 301 8.55 -32.81 21.03
N PHE A 302 9.32 -31.74 21.13
CA PHE A 302 10.75 -31.80 21.41
C PHE A 302 11.06 -32.45 22.78
N THR A 303 10.30 -32.11 23.82
CA THR A 303 10.50 -32.68 25.16
C THR A 303 10.24 -34.17 25.25
N ASN A 304 9.45 -34.72 24.32
CA ASN A 304 9.12 -36.15 24.25
C ASN A 304 9.90 -36.90 23.17
N LEU A 305 10.65 -36.19 22.32
CA LEU A 305 11.42 -36.78 21.23
C LEU A 305 12.54 -37.66 21.81
N THR A 306 12.58 -38.93 21.41
CA THR A 306 13.65 -39.85 21.85
C THR A 306 14.88 -39.78 20.94
N TRP A 307 16.05 -40.15 21.47
CA TRP A 307 17.27 -40.28 20.65
C TRP A 307 17.11 -41.25 19.49
N ASN A 308 16.39 -42.36 19.68
CA ASN A 308 16.12 -43.33 18.62
C ASN A 308 15.39 -42.68 17.45
N THR A 309 14.31 -41.94 17.74
CA THR A 309 13.50 -41.26 16.72
C THR A 309 14.32 -40.17 16.04
N PHE A 310 15.03 -39.35 16.81
CA PHE A 310 15.82 -38.25 16.26
C PHE A 310 16.98 -38.73 15.38
N LEU A 311 17.84 -39.63 15.87
CA LEU A 311 19.02 -40.11 15.13
C LEU A 311 18.64 -40.93 13.90
N SER A 312 17.59 -41.76 14.00
CA SER A 312 17.04 -42.47 12.83
C SER A 312 16.40 -41.51 11.83
N GLY A 313 15.84 -40.41 12.31
CA GLY A 313 15.22 -39.37 11.48
C GLY A 313 16.22 -38.44 10.79
N ILE A 314 17.49 -38.39 11.22
CA ILE A 314 18.56 -37.63 10.54
C ILE A 314 19.59 -38.50 9.81
N SER A 315 19.53 -39.83 9.88
CA SER A 315 20.48 -40.71 9.16
C SER A 315 19.88 -42.06 8.78
N LEU A 316 19.84 -42.35 7.47
CA LEU A 316 19.48 -43.69 6.95
C LEU A 316 20.42 -44.78 7.48
N SER A 317 21.71 -44.47 7.60
CA SER A 317 22.70 -45.43 8.08
C SER A 317 22.44 -45.81 9.53
N PHE A 318 22.08 -44.83 10.38
CA PHE A 318 21.70 -45.09 11.76
C PHE A 318 20.38 -45.88 11.86
N ALA A 319 19.37 -45.51 11.06
CA ALA A 319 18.08 -46.19 11.04
C ALA A 319 18.21 -47.68 10.68
N ASN A 320 19.09 -48.00 9.72
CA ASN A 320 19.34 -49.37 9.29
C ASN A 320 20.26 -50.15 10.24
N ASN A 321 21.24 -49.47 10.86
CA ASN A 321 22.19 -50.09 11.77
C ASN A 321 22.51 -49.15 12.94
N LYS A 322 21.88 -49.42 14.09
CA LYS A 322 21.97 -48.59 15.29
C LYS A 322 23.37 -48.66 15.87
N MET A 323 24.12 -47.58 15.72
CA MET A 323 25.45 -47.42 16.32
C MET A 323 25.32 -46.85 17.73
N LEU A 324 26.01 -47.44 18.71
CA LEU A 324 26.06 -46.97 20.10
C LEU A 324 27.44 -46.38 20.40
N GLY A 325 27.50 -45.43 21.33
CA GLY A 325 28.73 -44.71 21.68
C GLY A 325 28.50 -43.21 21.85
N LYS A 326 29.57 -42.42 21.84
CA LYS A 326 29.46 -40.96 21.85
C LYS A 326 29.07 -40.43 20.48
N ILE A 327 28.31 -39.34 20.43
CA ILE A 327 27.94 -38.70 19.15
C ILE A 327 29.19 -38.32 18.33
N SER A 328 30.28 -37.90 18.97
CA SER A 328 31.56 -37.63 18.29
C SER A 328 32.14 -38.81 17.52
N GLU A 329 31.84 -40.05 17.96
CA GLU A 329 32.32 -41.30 17.36
C GLU A 329 31.44 -41.74 16.18
N MET A 330 30.26 -41.14 16.03
CA MET A 330 29.27 -41.48 14.99
C MET A 330 29.33 -40.54 13.77
N LYS A 331 30.28 -39.61 13.70
CA LYS A 331 30.35 -38.58 12.65
C LYS A 331 30.26 -39.13 11.22
N ASP A 332 30.80 -40.32 10.97
CA ASP A 332 30.93 -40.88 9.62
C ASP A 332 29.59 -41.39 9.05
N ILE A 333 28.58 -41.62 9.91
CA ILE A 333 27.22 -41.99 9.48
C ILE A 333 26.28 -40.80 9.37
N PHE A 334 26.70 -39.61 9.81
CA PHE A 334 25.97 -38.35 9.72
C PHE A 334 26.58 -37.44 8.65
N THR A 335 26.47 -37.87 7.39
CA THR A 335 26.86 -37.08 6.21
C THR A 335 25.62 -36.55 5.50
N ILE A 336 25.75 -35.44 4.76
CA ILE A 336 24.63 -34.86 4.01
C ILE A 336 23.94 -35.87 3.08
N SER A 337 24.67 -36.82 2.50
CA SER A 337 24.11 -37.90 1.66
C SER A 337 23.26 -38.90 2.43
N ASN A 338 23.52 -39.07 3.73
CA ASN A 338 22.78 -39.98 4.62
C ASN A 338 21.64 -39.28 5.35
N VAL A 339 21.62 -37.93 5.38
CA VAL A 339 20.57 -37.15 6.02
C VAL A 339 19.22 -37.42 5.38
N THR A 340 18.29 -37.90 6.19
CA THR A 340 16.87 -38.03 5.85
C THR A 340 16.16 -36.73 6.19
N ALA A 341 15.47 -36.16 5.20
CA ALA A 341 14.39 -35.22 5.45
C ALA A 341 13.05 -35.96 5.39
N ILE A 342 11.96 -35.25 5.61
CA ILE A 342 10.62 -35.77 5.35
C ILE A 342 10.52 -36.32 3.92
N LYS A 343 10.00 -37.54 3.77
CA LYS A 343 9.81 -38.19 2.45
C LYS A 343 8.36 -38.08 2.03
N LEU A 344 8.06 -37.09 1.21
CA LEU A 344 6.68 -36.77 0.82
C LEU A 344 6.13 -37.69 -0.29
N ASP A 345 6.99 -38.30 -1.08
CA ASP A 345 6.64 -39.18 -2.20
C ASP A 345 6.12 -40.56 -1.76
N GLN A 346 6.42 -40.98 -0.53
CA GLN A 346 6.13 -42.32 -0.05
C GLN A 346 4.73 -42.50 0.54
N LYS A 347 3.95 -41.42 0.70
CA LYS A 347 2.63 -41.46 1.33
C LYS A 347 1.57 -40.74 0.50
N ASN A 348 0.45 -41.42 0.26
CA ASN A 348 -0.68 -40.89 -0.52
C ASN A 348 -1.31 -39.64 0.12
N GLU A 349 -1.17 -39.46 1.44
CA GLU A 349 -1.67 -38.30 2.19
C GLU A 349 -0.99 -36.97 1.80
N TYR A 350 0.19 -37.02 1.15
CA TYR A 350 0.92 -35.83 0.71
C TYR A 350 0.79 -35.56 -0.79
N LYS A 351 -0.04 -36.31 -1.51
CA LYS A 351 -0.14 -36.24 -2.98
C LYS A 351 -0.53 -34.85 -3.51
N ASP A 352 -1.24 -34.07 -2.69
CA ASP A 352 -1.76 -32.75 -3.03
C ASP A 352 -0.86 -31.62 -2.50
N PHE A 353 0.28 -31.95 -1.87
CA PHE A 353 1.25 -30.94 -1.41
C PHE A 353 2.10 -30.41 -2.57
N TYR A 354 2.29 -29.09 -2.57
CA TYR A 354 3.20 -28.37 -3.46
C TYR A 354 4.17 -27.52 -2.65
N ASN A 355 5.41 -27.41 -3.10
CA ASN A 355 6.36 -26.49 -2.47
C ASN A 355 6.22 -25.06 -3.01
N TYR A 356 7.04 -24.15 -2.48
CA TYR A 356 7.17 -22.75 -2.87
C TYR A 356 7.54 -22.51 -4.35
N GLU A 357 8.05 -23.52 -5.06
CA GLU A 357 8.33 -23.45 -6.50
C GLU A 357 7.14 -23.91 -7.36
N GLY A 358 6.08 -24.45 -6.75
CA GLY A 358 4.95 -25.09 -7.42
C GLY A 358 5.22 -26.53 -7.86
N ILE A 359 6.21 -27.19 -7.23
CA ILE A 359 6.59 -28.58 -7.53
C ILE A 359 5.80 -29.51 -6.60
N SER A 360 5.12 -30.50 -7.18
CA SER A 360 4.39 -31.54 -6.44
C SER A 360 5.33 -32.40 -5.59
N SER A 361 4.84 -32.83 -4.43
CA SER A 361 5.50 -33.74 -3.48
C SER A 361 6.24 -34.93 -4.09
N ARG A 362 5.74 -35.48 -5.21
CA ARG A 362 6.34 -36.65 -5.90
C ARG A 362 7.71 -36.36 -6.52
N ASN A 363 8.01 -35.09 -6.78
CA ASN A 363 9.23 -34.67 -7.48
C ASN A 363 10.19 -33.88 -6.58
N LEU A 364 9.86 -33.72 -5.30
CA LEU A 364 10.66 -32.91 -4.38
C LEU A 364 11.88 -33.67 -3.88
N ASN A 365 13.02 -32.97 -3.83
CA ASN A 365 14.15 -33.39 -3.02
C ASN A 365 14.13 -32.73 -1.64
N LYS A 366 14.95 -33.22 -0.71
CA LYS A 366 15.02 -32.75 0.69
C LYS A 366 15.17 -31.23 0.88
N THR A 367 15.86 -30.54 -0.02
CA THR A 367 16.09 -29.08 0.06
C THR A 367 14.96 -28.25 -0.54
N GLN A 368 14.02 -28.90 -1.23
CA GLN A 368 12.88 -28.25 -1.87
C GLN A 368 11.62 -28.31 -1.03
N ILE A 369 11.63 -29.02 0.10
CA ILE A 369 10.47 -29.20 0.98
C ILE A 369 10.25 -27.95 1.84
N VAL A 370 11.32 -27.49 2.47
CA VAL A 370 11.36 -26.24 3.24
C VAL A 370 12.28 -25.30 2.49
N SER A 371 11.84 -24.10 2.11
CA SER A 371 12.75 -23.06 1.59
C SER A 371 13.37 -22.23 2.72
N VAL A 372 12.60 -22.01 3.78
CA VAL A 372 12.93 -21.14 4.89
C VAL A 372 12.52 -21.81 6.20
N ALA A 373 13.42 -21.84 7.18
CA ALA A 373 13.18 -22.43 8.49
C ALA A 373 13.56 -21.48 9.63
N PRO A 374 12.81 -21.44 10.75
CA PRO A 374 13.16 -20.64 11.91
C PRO A 374 14.38 -21.20 12.63
N ILE A 375 15.26 -20.30 13.09
CA ILE A 375 16.45 -20.61 13.90
C ILE A 375 16.36 -19.95 15.27
N LEU A 376 16.55 -20.75 16.31
CA LEU A 376 16.71 -20.27 17.67
C LEU A 376 18.10 -19.64 17.88
N ASN A 377 18.16 -18.56 18.68
CA ASN A 377 19.38 -17.90 19.18
C ASN A 377 20.31 -17.30 18.11
N SER A 378 19.76 -16.81 17.02
CA SER A 378 20.51 -16.07 15.99
C SER A 378 20.21 -14.57 16.09
N LYS A 379 21.23 -13.73 15.87
CA LYS A 379 21.02 -12.27 15.81
C LYS A 379 20.14 -11.97 14.60
N LYS A 380 19.03 -11.28 14.83
CA LYS A 380 18.17 -10.84 13.73
C LYS A 380 18.84 -9.76 12.90
N ASP A 381 18.56 -9.83 11.60
CA ASP A 381 18.69 -8.66 10.75
C ASP A 381 17.67 -7.62 11.19
N ASN A 382 18.08 -6.36 11.24
CA ASN A 382 17.24 -5.30 11.78
C ASN A 382 16.13 -4.91 10.79
N GLN A 383 16.09 -5.42 9.55
CA GLN A 383 15.27 -4.83 8.48
C GLN A 383 14.74 -5.83 7.44
N LYS A 384 13.50 -5.58 6.95
CA LYS A 384 13.01 -6.03 5.63
C LYS A 384 12.19 -4.94 4.96
N ILE A 385 12.35 -4.83 3.65
CA ILE A 385 11.67 -3.86 2.78
C ILE A 385 10.14 -4.13 2.81
N ASN A 386 9.32 -3.08 2.90
CA ASN A 386 7.84 -3.12 2.81
C ASN A 386 7.08 -3.85 3.93
N ILE A 387 7.74 -4.19 5.04
CA ILE A 387 7.05 -4.44 6.31
C ILE A 387 7.15 -3.18 7.13
N LEU A 388 5.98 -2.61 7.45
CA LEU A 388 5.93 -1.27 8.04
C LEU A 388 6.39 -1.29 9.50
N SER A 389 7.27 -0.35 9.83
CA SER A 389 7.42 0.12 11.22
C SER A 389 6.15 0.83 11.68
N ASN A 390 5.98 0.98 12.99
CA ASN A 390 4.84 1.70 13.57
C ASN A 390 4.73 3.14 13.04
N SER A 391 5.88 3.80 12.87
CA SER A 391 5.96 5.15 12.34
C SER A 391 5.59 5.24 10.85
N GLN A 392 5.96 4.23 10.05
CA GLN A 392 5.54 4.12 8.65
C GLN A 392 4.05 3.79 8.56
N ARG A 393 3.54 2.88 9.39
CA ARG A 393 2.10 2.58 9.49
C ARG A 393 1.31 3.85 9.77
N TYR A 394 1.69 4.61 10.79
CA TYR A 394 1.05 5.89 11.12
C TYR A 394 0.95 6.85 9.92
N LEU A 395 2.00 6.93 9.10
CA LEU A 395 2.02 7.74 7.89
C LEU A 395 1.08 7.20 6.80
N ILE A 396 1.00 5.88 6.65
CA ILE A 396 0.09 5.24 5.69
C ILE A 396 -1.36 5.38 6.15
N ASP A 397 -1.67 5.10 7.41
CA ASP A 397 -2.99 5.25 8.02
C ASP A 397 -3.51 6.69 7.81
N ASN A 398 -2.69 7.71 8.09
CA ASN A 398 -3.06 9.12 7.84
C ASN A 398 -3.25 9.44 6.35
N TYR A 399 -2.37 8.92 5.48
CA TYR A 399 -2.53 9.11 4.04
C TYR A 399 -3.83 8.47 3.54
N PHE A 400 -4.14 7.27 4.01
CA PHE A 400 -5.34 6.51 3.69
C PHE A 400 -6.61 7.27 4.12
N GLU A 401 -6.65 7.77 5.34
CA GLU A 401 -7.78 8.57 5.85
C GLU A 401 -7.95 9.90 5.10
N ALA A 402 -6.86 10.64 4.90
CA ALA A 402 -6.91 11.99 4.33
C ALA A 402 -7.13 12.00 2.81
N LYS A 403 -6.55 11.03 2.09
CA LYS A 403 -6.60 10.97 0.62
C LYS A 403 -7.67 10.03 0.07
N LYS A 404 -8.14 9.08 0.89
CA LYS A 404 -9.09 8.01 0.53
C LYS A 404 -8.70 7.32 -0.79
N PRO A 405 -7.51 6.72 -0.86
CA PRO A 405 -6.93 6.20 -2.09
C PRO A 405 -7.64 4.92 -2.55
N VAL A 406 -8.13 4.90 -3.79
CA VAL A 406 -8.84 3.76 -4.39
C VAL A 406 -8.00 3.14 -5.51
N ALA A 407 -7.78 1.83 -5.41
CA ALA A 407 -7.23 1.02 -6.51
C ALA A 407 -8.35 0.63 -7.50
N THR A 408 -8.05 0.78 -8.79
CA THR A 408 -9.02 0.49 -9.85
C THR A 408 -8.36 -0.23 -11.02
N SER A 409 -9.10 -1.15 -11.63
CA SER A 409 -8.78 -1.75 -12.92
C SER A 409 -9.93 -1.49 -13.88
N GLU A 410 -9.65 -1.20 -15.16
CA GLU A 410 -10.71 -0.89 -16.12
C GLU A 410 -10.53 -1.55 -17.49
N ILE A 411 -11.65 -2.02 -18.03
CA ILE A 411 -11.77 -2.50 -19.41
C ILE A 411 -12.57 -1.47 -20.17
N VAL A 412 -11.99 -0.94 -21.25
CA VAL A 412 -12.62 0.05 -22.10
C VAL A 412 -13.02 -0.60 -23.41
N LEU A 413 -14.29 -0.50 -23.78
CA LEU A 413 -14.75 -0.75 -25.13
C LEU A 413 -14.48 0.50 -25.97
N ASP A 414 -13.35 0.51 -26.68
CA ASP A 414 -12.77 1.72 -27.25
C ASP A 414 -13.45 2.16 -28.55
N PHE A 415 -13.78 3.45 -28.63
CA PHE A 415 -14.28 4.06 -29.86
C PHE A 415 -13.29 3.93 -31.02
N SER A 416 -11.99 4.17 -30.76
CA SER A 416 -10.96 4.12 -31.82
C SER A 416 -10.77 2.73 -32.41
N LYS A 417 -11.14 1.67 -31.67
CA LYS A 417 -11.06 0.28 -32.13
C LYS A 417 -12.35 -0.15 -32.84
N ILE A 418 -13.50 0.39 -32.45
CA ILE A 418 -14.79 0.15 -33.13
C ILE A 418 -14.82 0.85 -34.50
N ASN A 419 -14.44 2.13 -34.53
CA ASN A 419 -14.41 2.92 -35.75
C ASN A 419 -13.25 3.92 -35.73
N SER A 420 -12.13 3.55 -36.32
CA SER A 420 -10.92 4.40 -36.36
C SER A 420 -11.08 5.71 -37.13
N SER A 421 -12.13 5.85 -37.95
CA SER A 421 -12.43 7.05 -38.73
C SER A 421 -13.35 8.05 -38.02
N SER A 422 -13.92 7.65 -36.87
CA SER A 422 -14.81 8.47 -36.05
C SER A 422 -14.25 8.50 -34.63
N THR A 423 -13.91 9.69 -34.13
CA THR A 423 -13.68 9.89 -32.68
C THR A 423 -14.94 10.58 -32.16
N PRO A 424 -15.90 9.83 -31.59
CA PRO A 424 -17.15 10.40 -31.16
C PRO A 424 -16.91 11.47 -30.09
N ASP A 425 -17.52 12.64 -30.27
CA ASP A 425 -17.50 13.68 -29.26
C ASP A 425 -18.57 13.35 -28.22
N ILE A 426 -18.18 12.63 -27.17
CA ILE A 426 -19.10 12.21 -26.10
C ILE A 426 -19.72 13.37 -25.34
N ASN A 427 -19.13 14.57 -25.43
CA ASN A 427 -19.73 15.77 -24.86
C ASN A 427 -20.93 16.22 -25.70
N LYS A 428 -21.05 15.79 -26.96
CA LYS A 428 -22.15 16.12 -27.89
C LYS A 428 -23.27 15.11 -27.91
N GLU A 429 -22.91 13.84 -27.85
CA GLU A 429 -23.84 12.74 -28.03
C GLU A 429 -23.36 11.53 -27.24
N ILE A 430 -24.26 10.85 -26.56
CA ILE A 430 -24.02 9.49 -26.07
C ILE A 430 -25.15 8.60 -26.58
N SER A 431 -24.86 7.74 -27.57
CA SER A 431 -25.90 6.90 -28.20
C SER A 431 -25.33 5.59 -28.74
N PRO A 432 -26.18 4.59 -29.04
CA PRO A 432 -25.77 3.37 -29.72
C PRO A 432 -24.98 3.60 -31.02
N ALA A 433 -25.20 4.72 -31.72
CA ALA A 433 -24.49 5.02 -32.97
C ALA A 433 -22.96 5.07 -32.82
N GLN A 434 -22.47 5.45 -31.65
CA GLN A 434 -21.03 5.56 -31.38
C GLN A 434 -20.36 4.21 -31.18
N PHE A 435 -21.14 3.17 -30.87
CA PHE A 435 -20.66 1.81 -30.58
C PHE A 435 -20.92 0.84 -31.75
N VAL A 436 -21.20 1.36 -32.94
CA VAL A 436 -21.49 0.57 -34.13
C VAL A 436 -20.69 1.11 -35.31
N ASN A 437 -19.99 0.22 -36.00
CA ASN A 437 -19.45 0.51 -37.33
C ASN A 437 -20.45 0.05 -38.41
N THR A 438 -21.19 0.98 -39.00
CA THR A 438 -22.22 0.65 -40.01
C THR A 438 -21.64 0.08 -41.31
N SER A 439 -20.32 0.21 -41.54
CA SER A 439 -19.62 -0.39 -42.68
C SER A 439 -19.33 -1.89 -42.49
N SER A 440 -19.35 -2.40 -41.25
CA SER A 440 -19.08 -3.81 -40.95
C SER A 440 -20.03 -4.78 -41.65
N THR A 441 -19.52 -5.94 -42.02
CA THR A 441 -20.28 -7.06 -42.56
C THR A 441 -21.19 -7.69 -41.49
N VAL A 442 -22.15 -8.52 -41.92
CA VAL A 442 -23.04 -9.24 -40.98
C VAL A 442 -22.23 -10.13 -40.04
N ASP A 443 -21.25 -10.87 -40.55
CA ASP A 443 -20.43 -11.78 -39.75
C ASP A 443 -19.56 -11.05 -38.72
N GLU A 444 -19.02 -9.89 -39.07
CA GLU A 444 -18.28 -9.03 -38.13
C GLU A 444 -19.18 -8.50 -37.01
N LEU A 445 -20.41 -8.08 -37.34
CA LEU A 445 -21.38 -7.63 -36.34
C LEU A 445 -21.84 -8.78 -35.43
N ILE A 446 -22.06 -9.97 -35.97
CA ILE A 446 -22.38 -11.17 -35.17
C ILE A 446 -21.27 -11.43 -34.15
N LYS A 447 -20.02 -11.51 -34.62
CA LYS A 447 -18.85 -11.74 -33.74
C LYS A 447 -18.73 -10.66 -32.67
N TYR A 448 -18.84 -9.40 -33.06
CA TYR A 448 -18.77 -8.27 -32.13
C TYR A 448 -19.83 -8.35 -31.03
N PHE A 449 -21.11 -8.50 -31.38
CA PHE A 449 -22.18 -8.49 -30.39
C PHE A 449 -22.23 -9.79 -29.56
N GLU A 450 -21.98 -10.95 -30.16
CA GLU A 450 -21.88 -12.20 -29.42
C GLU A 450 -20.70 -12.18 -28.45
N GLY A 451 -19.55 -11.67 -28.89
CA GLY A 451 -18.38 -11.48 -28.04
C GLY A 451 -18.65 -10.48 -26.90
N PHE A 452 -19.36 -9.38 -27.16
CA PHE A 452 -19.77 -8.44 -26.10
C PHE A 452 -20.69 -9.11 -25.08
N TYR A 453 -21.70 -9.87 -25.53
CA TYR A 453 -22.60 -10.61 -24.64
C TYR A 453 -21.83 -11.58 -23.73
N ASN A 454 -20.94 -12.35 -24.32
CA ASN A 454 -20.13 -13.34 -23.62
C ASN A 454 -19.14 -12.69 -22.65
N PHE A 455 -18.55 -11.55 -23.01
CA PHE A 455 -17.71 -10.74 -22.13
C PHE A 455 -18.52 -10.22 -20.93
N TYR A 456 -19.66 -9.56 -21.19
CA TYR A 456 -20.47 -8.96 -20.15
C TYR A 456 -20.99 -10.02 -19.16
N THR A 457 -21.53 -11.13 -19.67
CA THR A 457 -22.13 -12.17 -18.84
C THR A 457 -21.11 -12.95 -18.01
N ALA A 458 -19.89 -13.17 -18.52
CA ALA A 458 -18.88 -13.95 -17.83
C ALA A 458 -18.02 -13.14 -16.85
N TYR A 459 -17.82 -11.83 -17.10
CA TYR A 459 -16.84 -11.03 -16.37
C TYR A 459 -17.41 -9.77 -15.71
N ILE A 460 -18.59 -9.30 -16.12
CA ILE A 460 -19.16 -8.03 -15.67
C ILE A 460 -20.40 -8.24 -14.79
N SER A 461 -21.41 -8.96 -15.29
CA SER A 461 -22.70 -9.08 -14.61
C SER A 461 -22.74 -10.14 -13.53
N ASN A 462 -23.46 -9.83 -12.46
CA ASN A 462 -23.85 -10.81 -11.43
C ASN A 462 -25.21 -11.48 -11.73
N SER A 463 -25.99 -10.92 -12.67
CA SER A 463 -27.37 -11.33 -12.99
C SER A 463 -27.43 -12.45 -14.02
N VAL A 464 -28.00 -13.58 -13.62
CA VAL A 464 -28.31 -14.71 -14.51
C VAL A 464 -29.55 -14.36 -15.33
N GLY A 465 -29.46 -14.51 -16.66
CA GLY A 465 -30.55 -14.20 -17.59
C GLY A 465 -31.90 -14.80 -17.17
N GLY A 466 -32.94 -13.97 -17.13
CA GLY A 466 -34.29 -14.41 -16.81
C GLY A 466 -35.01 -15.03 -18.02
N SER A 467 -35.54 -16.26 -17.86
CA SER A 467 -36.96 -16.54 -18.12
C SER A 467 -37.39 -17.91 -17.57
N ASN A 468 -38.32 -17.89 -16.61
CA ASN A 468 -39.35 -18.91 -16.36
C ASN A 468 -38.99 -20.40 -16.18
N ASN A 469 -37.88 -20.72 -15.50
CA ASN A 469 -37.85 -21.91 -14.65
C ASN A 469 -36.93 -21.66 -13.47
N LYS A 470 -37.48 -21.76 -12.26
CA LYS A 470 -36.70 -21.83 -11.02
C LYS A 470 -35.92 -23.14 -11.02
N GLN A 471 -34.77 -23.15 -11.69
CA GLN A 471 -33.75 -24.16 -11.47
C GLN A 471 -32.41 -23.45 -11.40
N SER A 472 -31.81 -23.55 -10.21
CA SER A 472 -30.66 -22.82 -9.72
C SER A 472 -29.52 -22.77 -10.73
N ALA A 473 -29.36 -21.61 -11.36
CA ALA A 473 -28.06 -21.09 -11.71
C ALA A 473 -27.93 -19.77 -10.98
N THR A 474 -27.51 -19.84 -9.72
CA THR A 474 -26.71 -18.78 -9.11
C THR A 474 -25.54 -18.52 -10.07
N SER A 475 -25.01 -17.30 -10.19
CA SER A 475 -23.62 -17.21 -10.64
C SER A 475 -22.85 -18.17 -9.70
N ILE A 476 -22.21 -19.20 -10.26
CA ILE A 476 -21.60 -20.30 -9.48
C ILE A 476 -20.49 -19.75 -8.55
N TYR A 477 -20.15 -18.46 -8.71
CA TYR A 477 -19.01 -17.79 -8.13
C TYR A 477 -19.35 -16.79 -7.02
N SER A 478 -20.63 -16.59 -6.64
CA SER A 478 -21.01 -15.57 -5.66
C SER A 478 -21.95 -16.02 -4.53
N ASN A 479 -21.85 -17.27 -4.08
CA ASN A 479 -22.36 -17.69 -2.77
C ASN A 479 -21.22 -17.74 -1.75
N ALA A 480 -21.26 -16.75 -0.86
CA ALA A 480 -20.27 -16.47 0.15
C ALA A 480 -20.64 -17.14 1.49
N GLU A 481 -20.02 -18.26 1.82
CA GLU A 481 -19.25 -18.30 3.07
C GLU A 481 -17.82 -17.87 2.70
N THR A 482 -17.67 -16.60 2.32
CA THR A 482 -16.39 -16.02 1.98
C THR A 482 -15.49 -16.08 3.21
N SER A 483 -14.31 -16.69 3.07
CA SER A 483 -13.17 -16.16 3.80
C SER A 483 -13.15 -14.65 3.55
N SER A 484 -13.19 -13.86 4.60
CA SER A 484 -13.08 -12.40 4.64
C SER A 484 -11.74 -11.88 4.09
N THR A 485 -11.30 -12.32 2.89
CA THR A 485 -9.96 -12.05 2.33
C THR A 485 -9.97 -11.59 0.89
N THR A 486 -8.83 -11.01 0.51
CA THR A 486 -8.43 -10.20 -0.67
C THR A 486 -8.64 -10.84 -2.04
N GLY A 487 -9.76 -11.53 -2.22
CA GLY A 487 -9.84 -12.56 -3.21
C GLY A 487 -10.00 -12.07 -4.65
N LEU A 488 -9.30 -12.74 -5.56
CA LEU A 488 -9.40 -12.50 -7.00
C LEU A 488 -10.76 -12.90 -7.55
N THR A 489 -11.33 -12.05 -8.41
CA THR A 489 -12.48 -12.40 -9.24
C THR A 489 -12.01 -12.86 -10.63
N ASP A 490 -12.96 -13.17 -11.52
CA ASP A 490 -12.62 -13.46 -12.91
C ASP A 490 -12.35 -12.18 -13.71
N PHE A 491 -12.78 -11.00 -13.22
CA PHE A 491 -12.52 -9.71 -13.89
C PHE A 491 -11.03 -9.42 -13.96
N GLU A 492 -10.23 -9.66 -12.92
CA GLU A 492 -8.83 -9.26 -13.00
C GLU A 492 -8.02 -10.19 -13.92
N THR A 493 -8.58 -11.28 -14.47
CA THR A 493 -7.89 -12.19 -15.40
C THR A 493 -7.37 -11.50 -16.67
N PHE A 494 -7.96 -10.37 -17.08
CA PHE A 494 -7.51 -9.58 -18.24
C PHE A 494 -6.14 -8.92 -18.06
N TYR A 495 -5.68 -8.77 -16.81
CA TYR A 495 -4.45 -8.02 -16.50
C TYR A 495 -3.30 -8.92 -16.00
N ARG A 496 -3.51 -10.25 -15.90
CA ARG A 496 -2.56 -11.19 -15.28
C ARG A 496 -1.67 -11.89 -16.32
N GLY A 497 -0.34 -11.73 -16.20
CA GLY A 497 0.66 -12.62 -16.82
C GLY A 497 1.66 -11.94 -17.77
N ALA A 498 2.71 -12.70 -18.11
CA ALA A 498 3.88 -12.38 -18.94
C ALA A 498 3.63 -11.66 -20.30
N ASN A 499 2.38 -11.53 -20.73
CA ASN A 499 1.98 -11.04 -22.05
C ASN A 499 0.91 -9.93 -21.94
N LYS A 500 1.26 -8.79 -21.31
CA LYS A 500 0.47 -7.55 -21.46
C LYS A 500 0.39 -7.20 -22.96
N GLY A 501 -0.82 -7.23 -23.54
CA GLY A 501 -1.07 -6.97 -24.96
C GLY A 501 -2.00 -7.99 -25.63
N ASN A 502 -2.20 -9.14 -24.99
CA ASN A 502 -3.13 -10.15 -25.44
C ASN A 502 -4.21 -10.33 -24.36
N LEU A 503 -5.47 -10.01 -24.65
CA LEU A 503 -6.65 -10.33 -23.82
C LEU A 503 -6.93 -11.85 -23.82
N TRP A 504 -5.88 -12.64 -23.68
CA TRP A 504 -5.73 -14.06 -24.07
C TRP A 504 -6.48 -15.05 -23.18
N LYS A 505 -7.46 -14.60 -22.39
CA LYS A 505 -8.14 -15.43 -21.39
C LYS A 505 -9.65 -15.25 -21.29
N LEU A 506 -10.29 -14.64 -22.31
CA LEU A 506 -11.60 -15.14 -22.72
C LEU A 506 -11.29 -16.55 -23.28
N GLY A 507 -11.73 -17.65 -22.64
CA GLY A 507 -11.31 -19.04 -22.99
C GLY A 507 -11.36 -19.33 -24.50
N GLN A 508 -10.67 -20.37 -25.01
CA GLN A 508 -10.43 -20.57 -26.47
C GLN A 508 -11.61 -20.28 -27.42
N ASN A 509 -12.86 -20.56 -27.00
CA ASN A 509 -14.07 -20.25 -27.77
C ASN A 509 -14.37 -18.73 -27.94
N GLN A 510 -13.70 -17.83 -27.22
CA GLN A 510 -13.92 -16.38 -27.23
C GLN A 510 -12.76 -15.58 -27.82
N THR A 511 -11.55 -16.14 -27.89
CA THR A 511 -10.57 -15.66 -28.88
C THR A 511 -11.08 -15.80 -30.32
N ASP A 512 -12.07 -16.68 -30.54
CA ASP A 512 -12.80 -16.85 -31.80
C ASP A 512 -13.99 -15.88 -31.97
N THR A 513 -14.49 -15.23 -30.90
CA THR A 513 -15.60 -14.24 -30.97
C THR A 513 -15.14 -12.82 -31.31
N GLY A 514 -13.84 -12.51 -31.26
CA GLY A 514 -13.28 -11.27 -31.80
C GLY A 514 -13.46 -10.00 -30.96
N ILE A 515 -14.22 -10.03 -29.85
CA ILE A 515 -14.45 -8.83 -29.00
C ILE A 515 -13.17 -8.23 -28.43
N GLY A 516 -12.14 -9.05 -28.19
CA GLY A 516 -10.85 -8.58 -27.65
C GLY A 516 -10.17 -7.55 -28.55
N SER A 517 -10.42 -7.56 -29.86
CA SER A 517 -9.88 -6.54 -30.77
C SER A 517 -10.48 -5.14 -30.54
N PHE A 518 -11.58 -5.03 -29.78
CA PHE A 518 -12.29 -3.80 -29.45
C PHE A 518 -12.10 -3.35 -28.00
N LEU A 519 -11.51 -4.19 -27.15
CA LEU A 519 -11.31 -3.91 -25.72
C LEU A 519 -9.89 -3.44 -25.43
N THR A 520 -9.74 -2.51 -24.48
CA THR A 520 -8.46 -2.15 -23.86
C THR A 520 -8.53 -2.39 -22.38
N ALA A 521 -7.62 -3.23 -21.89
CA ALA A 521 -7.39 -3.43 -20.48
C ALA A 521 -6.40 -2.37 -19.98
N LYS A 522 -6.80 -1.54 -19.02
CA LYS A 522 -5.93 -0.62 -18.29
C LYS A 522 -5.79 -1.05 -16.83
N ASN A 523 -4.54 -1.22 -16.41
CA ASN A 523 -4.16 -1.46 -15.03
C ASN A 523 -3.54 -0.16 -14.52
N ASN A 524 -4.27 0.57 -13.68
CA ASN A 524 -3.90 1.92 -13.27
C ASN A 524 -2.74 1.88 -12.27
N GLU A 525 -1.64 2.54 -12.59
CA GLU A 525 -0.45 2.59 -11.74
C GLU A 525 -0.58 3.60 -10.59
N LYS A 526 -1.53 4.53 -10.69
CA LYS A 526 -1.81 5.54 -9.68
C LYS A 526 -3.10 5.19 -8.95
N LEU A 527 -3.11 5.37 -7.63
CA LEU A 527 -4.34 5.31 -6.84
C LEU A 527 -5.19 6.55 -7.14
N LEU A 528 -6.51 6.37 -7.21
CA LEU A 528 -7.45 7.47 -7.31
C LEU A 528 -7.65 8.09 -5.91
N THR A 529 -7.31 9.37 -5.73
CA THR A 529 -7.47 10.09 -4.46
C THR A 529 -8.51 11.21 -4.55
N LEU A 530 -9.00 11.70 -3.41
CA LEU A 530 -9.94 12.82 -3.35
C LEU A 530 -9.39 14.08 -4.00
N ASP A 531 -8.10 14.36 -3.83
CA ASP A 531 -7.44 15.52 -4.41
C ASP A 531 -6.82 15.23 -5.79
N TYR A 532 -7.09 14.05 -6.37
CA TYR A 532 -6.48 13.64 -7.63
C TYR A 532 -6.71 14.70 -8.71
N ASP A 533 -5.61 15.15 -9.32
CA ASP A 533 -5.59 16.09 -10.43
C ASP A 533 -5.87 15.36 -11.75
N THR A 534 -7.09 15.52 -12.24
CA THR A 534 -7.56 14.87 -13.48
C THR A 534 -6.87 15.42 -14.73
N THR A 535 -6.17 16.55 -14.64
CA THR A 535 -5.35 17.06 -15.75
C THR A 535 -4.07 16.23 -15.98
N ALA A 536 -3.66 15.43 -14.99
CA ALA A 536 -2.54 14.50 -15.10
C ALA A 536 -2.84 13.26 -15.97
N GLY A 537 -4.11 13.05 -16.35
CA GLY A 537 -4.51 12.17 -17.44
C GLY A 537 -4.72 10.68 -17.13
N THR A 538 -4.62 10.21 -15.89
CA THR A 538 -4.96 8.80 -15.56
C THR A 538 -6.46 8.62 -15.35
N TYR A 539 -7.12 9.56 -14.68
CA TYR A 539 -8.56 9.53 -14.40
C TYR A 539 -9.24 10.81 -14.86
N SER A 540 -10.43 10.69 -15.42
CA SER A 540 -11.30 11.83 -15.69
C SER A 540 -12.08 12.26 -14.44
N ASN A 541 -12.68 13.46 -14.49
CA ASN A 541 -13.63 13.91 -13.46
C ASN A 541 -14.81 12.94 -13.33
N LEU A 542 -15.32 12.44 -14.45
CA LEU A 542 -16.41 11.49 -14.45
C LEU A 542 -16.03 10.20 -13.71
N ALA A 543 -14.89 9.61 -14.01
CA ALA A 543 -14.41 8.40 -13.35
C ALA A 543 -14.23 8.64 -11.85
N LYS A 544 -13.54 9.73 -11.49
CA LYS A 544 -13.29 10.13 -10.09
C LYS A 544 -14.59 10.25 -9.29
N TYR A 545 -15.53 11.07 -9.75
CA TYR A 545 -16.77 11.32 -9.02
C TYR A 545 -17.71 10.13 -9.03
N SER A 546 -17.73 9.32 -10.10
CA SER A 546 -18.54 8.09 -10.14
C SER A 546 -18.05 7.06 -9.13
N VAL A 547 -16.73 6.89 -8.98
CA VAL A 547 -16.15 5.99 -7.98
C VAL A 547 -16.49 6.47 -6.56
N TYR A 548 -16.27 7.75 -6.25
CA TYR A 548 -16.55 8.25 -4.91
C TYR A 548 -18.04 8.29 -4.58
N ASP A 549 -18.93 8.61 -5.53
CA ASP A 549 -20.37 8.48 -5.31
C ASP A 549 -20.75 7.02 -5.08
N PHE A 550 -20.23 6.08 -5.88
CA PHE A 550 -20.51 4.65 -5.71
C PHE A 550 -20.09 4.12 -4.34
N LEU A 551 -18.92 4.53 -3.84
CA LEU A 551 -18.40 4.11 -2.54
C LEU A 551 -19.15 4.70 -1.33
N THR A 552 -19.90 5.78 -1.53
CA THR A 552 -20.46 6.58 -0.43
C THR A 552 -21.99 6.66 -0.43
N SER A 553 -22.64 6.22 -1.50
CA SER A 553 -24.10 6.20 -1.63
C SER A 553 -24.67 4.79 -1.52
N GLU A 554 -25.94 4.69 -1.09
CA GLU A 554 -26.71 3.47 -1.26
C GLU A 554 -26.96 3.26 -2.76
N ASN A 555 -26.43 2.18 -3.33
CA ASN A 555 -26.56 1.91 -4.75
C ASN A 555 -27.34 0.62 -4.97
N THR A 556 -28.25 0.65 -5.95
CA THR A 556 -28.91 -0.55 -6.46
C THR A 556 -28.19 -1.06 -7.70
N GLN A 557 -27.94 -2.37 -7.75
CA GLN A 557 -27.44 -3.01 -8.97
C GLN A 557 -28.38 -2.73 -10.16
N TYR A 558 -27.78 -2.42 -11.29
CA TYR A 558 -28.46 -2.15 -12.54
C TYR A 558 -29.01 -3.43 -13.15
N GLU A 559 -30.33 -3.45 -13.35
CA GLU A 559 -31.05 -4.53 -14.03
C GLU A 559 -31.59 -4.00 -15.37
N PRO A 560 -30.90 -4.25 -16.50
CA PRO A 560 -31.28 -3.70 -17.79
C PRO A 560 -32.68 -4.17 -18.19
N GLN A 561 -33.59 -3.23 -18.41
CA GLN A 561 -34.88 -3.52 -19.04
C GLN A 561 -34.65 -3.68 -20.55
N ILE A 562 -34.27 -4.88 -20.98
CA ILE A 562 -33.84 -5.15 -22.36
C ILE A 562 -34.92 -4.71 -23.35
N LYS A 563 -34.65 -3.64 -24.10
CA LYS A 563 -35.46 -3.22 -25.23
C LYS A 563 -35.09 -4.08 -26.45
N THR A 564 -36.11 -4.62 -27.11
CA THR A 564 -35.95 -5.41 -28.33
C THR A 564 -36.30 -4.63 -29.59
N ASP A 565 -37.03 -3.52 -29.43
CA ASP A 565 -37.47 -2.67 -30.54
C ASP A 565 -36.58 -1.43 -30.62
N TRP A 566 -35.73 -1.40 -31.67
CA TRP A 566 -34.82 -0.30 -31.96
C TRP A 566 -35.20 0.40 -33.26
N ASP A 567 -35.00 1.70 -33.30
CA ASP A 567 -35.19 2.56 -34.46
C ASP A 567 -34.21 3.73 -34.48
N SER A 568 -34.27 4.57 -35.51
CA SER A 568 -33.42 5.77 -35.61
C SER A 568 -33.65 6.76 -34.46
N SER A 569 -34.83 6.77 -33.82
CA SER A 569 -35.16 7.67 -32.72
C SER A 569 -34.60 7.24 -31.37
N THR A 570 -34.22 5.96 -31.25
CA THR A 570 -33.69 5.33 -30.03
C THR A 570 -32.21 4.95 -30.13
N THR A 571 -31.61 5.09 -31.31
CA THR A 571 -30.21 4.72 -31.56
C THR A 571 -29.35 5.84 -32.14
N ASN A 572 -29.97 6.86 -32.77
CA ASN A 572 -29.31 7.90 -33.55
C ASN A 572 -28.38 7.39 -34.67
N ILE A 573 -28.53 6.13 -35.11
CA ILE A 573 -27.71 5.56 -36.18
C ILE A 573 -28.13 6.12 -37.54
N ASP A 574 -27.17 6.72 -38.24
CA ASP A 574 -27.33 7.15 -39.63
C ASP A 574 -27.62 5.96 -40.55
N ASN A 575 -28.54 6.15 -41.51
CA ASN A 575 -28.99 5.10 -42.43
C ASN A 575 -29.52 3.84 -41.71
N TRP A 576 -30.28 4.04 -40.63
CA TRP A 576 -30.88 2.97 -39.83
C TRP A 576 -31.47 1.81 -40.64
N ASP A 577 -32.19 2.06 -41.73
CA ASP A 577 -32.80 1.01 -42.55
C ASP A 577 -31.77 0.00 -43.11
N THR A 578 -30.58 0.48 -43.47
CA THR A 578 -29.48 -0.38 -43.94
C THR A 578 -28.90 -1.22 -42.81
N PHE A 579 -28.72 -0.61 -41.63
CA PHE A 579 -28.23 -1.32 -40.45
C PHE A 579 -29.25 -2.35 -39.94
N LYS A 580 -30.53 -1.97 -39.86
CA LYS A 580 -31.65 -2.86 -39.54
C LYS A 580 -31.71 -4.05 -40.52
N GLY A 581 -31.52 -3.82 -41.82
CA GLY A 581 -31.46 -4.89 -42.82
C GLY A 581 -30.30 -5.89 -42.60
N LYS A 582 -29.20 -5.46 -41.98
CA LYS A 582 -28.12 -6.36 -41.52
C LYS A 582 -28.54 -7.10 -40.24
N MET A 583 -29.17 -6.42 -39.28
CA MET A 583 -29.66 -7.01 -38.03
C MET A 583 -30.70 -8.11 -38.25
N GLU A 584 -31.63 -7.94 -39.19
CA GLU A 584 -32.61 -8.97 -39.53
C GLU A 584 -31.97 -10.27 -40.04
N LYS A 585 -30.74 -10.19 -40.59
CA LYS A 585 -29.97 -11.36 -41.01
C LYS A 585 -29.22 -12.03 -39.85
N MET A 586 -29.10 -11.36 -38.70
CA MET A 586 -28.47 -11.88 -37.48
C MET A 586 -29.47 -12.51 -36.50
N LYS A 587 -30.78 -12.43 -36.77
CA LYS A 587 -31.85 -12.83 -35.83
C LYS A 587 -31.78 -14.29 -35.35
N ASP A 588 -31.16 -15.16 -36.15
CA ASP A 588 -31.00 -16.58 -35.84
C ASP A 588 -29.82 -16.85 -34.88
N ASN A 589 -28.95 -15.85 -34.62
CA ASN A 589 -27.92 -15.90 -33.58
C ASN A 589 -28.43 -15.19 -32.31
N ALA A 590 -28.94 -15.98 -31.36
CA ALA A 590 -29.52 -15.48 -30.12
C ALA A 590 -28.54 -14.67 -29.25
N ASN A 591 -27.26 -15.06 -29.20
CA ASN A 591 -26.24 -14.36 -28.41
C ASN A 591 -25.91 -12.99 -28.99
N ALA A 592 -25.78 -12.89 -30.32
CA ALA A 592 -25.53 -11.61 -30.99
C ALA A 592 -26.70 -10.64 -30.82
N VAL A 593 -27.95 -11.12 -30.93
CA VAL A 593 -29.14 -10.29 -30.69
C VAL A 593 -29.20 -9.83 -29.23
N ALA A 594 -28.95 -10.74 -28.28
CA ALA A 594 -28.91 -10.41 -26.86
C ALA A 594 -27.81 -9.39 -26.53
N GLY A 595 -26.60 -9.57 -27.07
CA GLY A 595 -25.47 -8.67 -26.88
C GLY A 595 -25.70 -7.27 -27.42
N MET A 596 -26.30 -7.17 -28.61
CA MET A 596 -26.67 -5.88 -29.20
C MET A 596 -27.73 -5.17 -28.36
N ASN A 597 -28.81 -5.87 -27.98
CA ASN A 597 -29.87 -5.27 -27.16
C ASN A 597 -29.34 -4.82 -25.79
N LEU A 598 -28.45 -5.62 -25.20
CA LEU A 598 -27.80 -5.29 -23.94
C LEU A 598 -26.92 -4.05 -24.07
N LEU A 599 -26.04 -3.99 -25.07
CA LEU A 599 -25.18 -2.84 -25.31
C LEU A 599 -26.00 -1.58 -25.57
N PHE A 600 -27.00 -1.65 -26.44
CA PHE A 600 -27.84 -0.49 -26.78
C PHE A 600 -28.67 -0.02 -25.60
N THR A 601 -29.18 -0.94 -24.77
CA THR A 601 -29.90 -0.59 -23.54
C THR A 601 -28.95 0.09 -22.54
N LEU A 602 -27.78 -0.49 -22.30
CA LEU A 602 -26.78 0.07 -21.40
C LEU A 602 -26.32 1.47 -21.83
N VAL A 603 -26.01 1.68 -23.11
CA VAL A 603 -25.59 2.98 -23.64
C VAL A 603 -26.68 4.03 -23.50
N ASN A 604 -27.94 3.69 -23.83
CA ASN A 604 -29.05 4.63 -23.66
C ASN A 604 -29.31 4.97 -22.19
N ASP A 605 -29.23 4.00 -21.29
CA ASP A 605 -29.44 4.22 -19.86
C ASP A 605 -28.27 4.99 -19.21
N LEU A 606 -27.08 4.93 -19.82
CA LEU A 606 -25.90 5.75 -19.48
C LEU A 606 -25.86 7.10 -20.19
N GLY A 607 -26.70 7.35 -21.19
CA GLY A 607 -26.59 8.47 -22.11
C GLY A 607 -26.83 9.86 -21.49
N ARG A 608 -27.09 9.91 -20.18
CA ARG A 608 -27.28 11.15 -19.40
C ARG A 608 -28.34 12.08 -19.99
N HIS A 609 -29.39 11.52 -20.57
CA HIS A 609 -30.43 12.25 -21.27
C HIS A 609 -31.39 12.97 -20.32
N LEU A 610 -31.79 14.21 -20.64
CA LEU A 610 -32.86 14.94 -19.94
C LEU A 610 -34.01 14.01 -19.51
N PRO A 611 -34.57 14.16 -18.29
CA PRO A 611 -35.81 13.50 -17.99
C PRO A 611 -36.87 14.15 -18.89
N GLU A 612 -37.63 13.37 -19.65
CA GLU A 612 -38.89 13.87 -20.17
C GLU A 612 -39.67 14.40 -18.96
N SER A 613 -40.10 15.66 -19.01
CA SER A 613 -40.68 16.39 -17.88
C SER A 613 -41.79 15.59 -17.18
N THR A 614 -41.44 14.78 -16.20
CA THR A 614 -42.41 14.23 -15.26
C THR A 614 -42.70 15.34 -14.27
N SER A 615 -43.82 16.00 -14.54
CA SER A 615 -44.50 16.82 -13.55
C SER A 615 -44.72 15.96 -12.31
N ALA A 616 -43.88 16.10 -11.30
CA ALA A 616 -44.06 15.46 -10.01
C ALA A 616 -45.28 16.07 -9.31
N LYS A 617 -46.46 15.50 -9.58
CA LYS A 617 -47.53 15.40 -8.57
C LYS A 617 -47.52 13.98 -8.04
N GLY A 618 -46.74 13.76 -6.98
CA GLY A 618 -46.75 12.50 -6.23
C GLY A 618 -45.52 12.38 -5.33
N ASN A 619 -45.76 12.27 -4.02
CA ASN A 619 -44.75 12.17 -2.95
C ASN A 619 -43.95 10.87 -3.00
N THR A 620 -43.02 10.73 -3.94
CA THR A 620 -41.89 9.81 -3.83
C THR A 620 -40.71 10.47 -4.48
N SER A 621 -39.69 10.80 -3.69
CA SER A 621 -38.40 11.33 -4.14
C SER A 621 -37.77 10.33 -5.11
N ALA A 622 -38.01 10.48 -6.42
CA ALA A 622 -37.33 9.70 -7.43
C ALA A 622 -35.86 10.14 -7.43
N GLU A 623 -34.96 9.20 -7.16
CA GLU A 623 -33.53 9.42 -7.11
C GLU A 623 -33.03 10.01 -8.43
N ALA A 624 -32.16 11.03 -8.36
CA ALA A 624 -31.64 11.67 -9.56
C ALA A 624 -30.83 10.66 -10.40
N PRO A 625 -31.00 10.61 -11.73
CA PRO A 625 -30.29 9.66 -12.57
C PRO A 625 -28.77 9.91 -12.54
N LYS A 626 -28.01 8.89 -12.12
CA LYS A 626 -26.54 8.91 -12.04
C LYS A 626 -25.90 8.72 -13.42
N PRO A 627 -24.71 9.32 -13.69
CA PRO A 627 -24.01 9.19 -14.97
C PRO A 627 -23.23 7.87 -15.15
N TYR A 628 -23.37 6.97 -14.19
CA TYR A 628 -22.81 5.63 -14.17
C TYR A 628 -23.91 4.62 -13.79
N LYS A 629 -23.65 3.33 -14.05
CA LYS A 629 -24.49 2.20 -13.60
C LYS A 629 -23.64 1.24 -12.77
N VAL A 630 -24.21 0.71 -11.69
CA VAL A 630 -23.59 -0.37 -10.91
C VAL A 630 -23.91 -1.69 -11.57
N LEU A 631 -22.95 -2.31 -12.24
CA LEU A 631 -23.17 -3.55 -12.98
C LEU A 631 -23.03 -4.80 -12.11
N ASN A 632 -22.22 -4.71 -11.05
CA ASN A 632 -22.03 -5.76 -10.05
C ASN A 632 -21.70 -5.11 -8.71
N ASP A 633 -22.67 -5.14 -7.81
CA ASP A 633 -22.59 -4.56 -6.47
C ASP A 633 -21.76 -5.38 -5.48
N LYS A 634 -21.50 -6.68 -5.78
CA LYS A 634 -20.65 -7.56 -4.97
C LYS A 634 -19.17 -7.37 -5.27
N ASP A 635 -18.81 -7.24 -6.55
CA ASP A 635 -17.41 -7.11 -7.00
C ASP A 635 -16.96 -5.66 -7.19
N GLY A 636 -17.88 -4.70 -7.04
CA GLY A 636 -17.59 -3.27 -7.17
C GLY A 636 -17.36 -2.82 -8.61
N ILE A 637 -18.15 -3.32 -9.56
CA ILE A 637 -18.04 -2.98 -10.98
C ILE A 637 -19.09 -1.94 -11.37
N ILE A 638 -18.62 -0.80 -11.85
CA ILE A 638 -19.45 0.27 -12.42
C ILE A 638 -19.15 0.44 -13.90
N ALA A 639 -20.13 0.97 -14.65
CA ALA A 639 -19.92 1.40 -16.02
C ALA A 639 -20.31 2.85 -16.24
N PHE A 640 -19.55 3.52 -17.10
CA PHE A 640 -19.77 4.89 -17.54
C PHE A 640 -19.16 5.10 -18.92
N ILE A 641 -19.57 6.16 -19.62
CA ILE A 641 -19.04 6.51 -20.95
C ILE A 641 -18.18 7.77 -20.79
N ASP A 642 -16.95 7.69 -21.31
CA ASP A 642 -15.93 8.73 -21.27
C ASP A 642 -15.29 8.94 -22.64
N THR A 643 -14.26 9.79 -22.74
CA THR A 643 -13.66 10.25 -24.01
C THR A 643 -13.15 9.14 -24.93
N ASP A 644 -12.75 8.00 -24.39
CA ASP A 644 -12.17 6.88 -25.12
C ASP A 644 -13.14 5.72 -25.36
N GLY A 645 -14.24 5.60 -24.61
CA GLY A 645 -15.21 4.52 -24.84
C GLY A 645 -16.24 4.31 -23.74
N LEU A 646 -16.78 3.09 -23.70
CA LEU A 646 -17.58 2.58 -22.59
C LEU A 646 -16.64 1.86 -21.62
N HIS A 647 -16.55 2.38 -20.39
CA HIS A 647 -15.67 1.89 -19.34
C HIS A 647 -16.42 0.91 -18.47
N PHE A 648 -15.79 -0.22 -18.19
CA PHE A 648 -16.14 -1.16 -17.14
C PHE A 648 -15.05 -1.05 -16.08
N MET A 649 -15.29 -0.24 -15.05
CA MET A 649 -14.33 0.03 -13.99
C MET A 649 -14.66 -0.82 -12.78
N LYS A 650 -13.67 -1.56 -12.31
CA LYS A 650 -13.73 -2.32 -11.06
C LYS A 650 -12.93 -1.61 -9.99
N ILE A 651 -13.52 -1.54 -8.80
CA ILE A 651 -12.79 -1.21 -7.59
C ILE A 651 -12.07 -2.48 -7.12
N ASP A 652 -10.74 -2.45 -7.22
CA ASP A 652 -9.91 -3.58 -6.81
C ASP A 652 -9.97 -3.69 -5.29
N GLY A 653 -10.11 -4.91 -4.76
CA GLY A 653 -10.30 -5.14 -3.32
C GLY A 653 -11.63 -4.65 -2.73
N TYR A 654 -12.65 -4.35 -3.56
CA TYR A 654 -13.94 -3.81 -3.11
C TYR A 654 -14.61 -4.56 -1.94
N SER A 655 -14.53 -5.89 -1.91
CA SER A 655 -15.10 -6.70 -0.82
C SER A 655 -14.47 -6.43 0.55
N LEU A 656 -13.29 -5.81 0.59
CA LEU A 656 -12.53 -5.50 1.80
C LEU A 656 -12.86 -4.13 2.39
N PHE A 657 -13.56 -3.28 1.63
CA PHE A 657 -13.92 -1.93 2.05
C PHE A 657 -14.74 -1.92 3.33
N ASN A 658 -15.59 -2.92 3.53
CA ASN A 658 -16.48 -3.02 4.70
C ASN A 658 -16.01 -4.08 5.72
N SER A 659 -14.84 -4.69 5.52
CA SER A 659 -14.31 -5.71 6.44
C SER A 659 -13.21 -5.12 7.32
N GLU A 660 -13.46 -5.18 8.63
CA GLU A 660 -12.42 -4.93 9.63
C GLU A 660 -12.11 -6.26 10.32
N THR A 661 -10.82 -6.56 10.47
CA THR A 661 -10.38 -7.71 11.26
C THR A 661 -9.79 -7.26 12.58
N LYS A 662 -10.04 -8.04 13.63
CA LYS A 662 -9.29 -7.87 14.88
C LYS A 662 -7.87 -8.36 14.68
N THR A 663 -6.93 -7.52 15.06
CA THR A 663 -5.50 -7.80 14.99
C THR A 663 -5.08 -8.70 16.14
N GLU A 664 -4.79 -9.97 15.85
CA GLU A 664 -3.98 -10.80 16.74
C GLU A 664 -2.51 -10.54 16.43
N ASN A 665 -1.62 -10.59 17.44
CA ASN A 665 -0.17 -10.49 17.19
C ASN A 665 0.26 -11.64 16.28
N LYS A 666 0.83 -11.31 15.12
CA LYS A 666 1.39 -12.26 14.14
C LYS A 666 2.82 -11.94 13.74
N ASP A 667 3.60 -11.30 14.61
CA ASP A 667 5.01 -10.92 14.35
C ASP A 667 5.82 -12.12 13.83
N LYS A 668 5.63 -13.25 14.52
CA LYS A 668 6.25 -14.54 14.23
C LYS A 668 5.85 -15.08 12.85
N GLU A 669 4.57 -15.25 12.57
CA GLU A 669 4.11 -15.74 11.26
C GLU A 669 4.48 -14.78 10.14
N GLN A 670 4.35 -13.47 10.35
CA GLN A 670 4.69 -12.44 9.36
C GLN A 670 6.14 -12.56 8.91
N SER A 671 7.06 -12.79 9.85
CA SER A 671 8.46 -12.93 9.49
C SER A 671 8.69 -14.15 8.58
N MET A 672 8.14 -15.30 8.91
CA MET A 672 8.29 -16.47 8.05
C MET A 672 7.57 -16.31 6.72
N ALA A 673 6.37 -15.72 6.71
CA ALA A 673 5.57 -15.48 5.52
C ALA A 673 6.32 -14.60 4.51
N TYR A 674 6.91 -13.49 4.94
CA TYR A 674 7.60 -12.61 4.01
C TYR A 674 8.92 -13.20 3.49
N ASP A 675 9.73 -13.87 4.32
CA ASP A 675 10.93 -14.54 3.82
C ASP A 675 10.57 -15.68 2.84
N LEU A 676 9.53 -16.46 3.15
CA LEU A 676 9.02 -17.49 2.26
C LEU A 676 8.53 -16.89 0.93
N LEU A 677 7.73 -15.82 0.99
CA LEU A 677 7.25 -15.11 -0.20
C LEU A 677 8.40 -14.61 -1.07
N SER A 678 9.51 -14.15 -0.48
CA SER A 678 10.72 -13.72 -1.21
C SER A 678 11.46 -14.87 -1.94
N LYS A 679 11.20 -16.12 -1.55
CA LYS A 679 11.76 -17.34 -2.18
C LYS A 679 10.76 -18.06 -3.07
N THR A 680 9.48 -17.75 -2.96
CA THR A 680 8.42 -18.32 -3.78
C THR A 680 8.62 -18.01 -5.26
N ASN A 681 8.21 -18.94 -6.12
CA ASN A 681 8.13 -18.69 -7.56
C ASN A 681 7.35 -17.39 -7.81
N LYS A 682 7.96 -16.47 -8.54
CA LYS A 682 7.44 -15.12 -8.76
C LYS A 682 6.04 -15.10 -9.39
N GLU A 683 5.67 -16.13 -10.16
CA GLU A 683 4.32 -16.28 -10.71
C GLU A 683 3.25 -16.58 -9.64
N LEU A 684 3.64 -17.13 -8.48
CA LEU A 684 2.73 -17.50 -7.39
C LEU A 684 2.57 -16.37 -6.36
N VAL A 685 3.53 -15.44 -6.27
CA VAL A 685 3.51 -14.31 -5.31
C VAL A 685 2.18 -13.53 -5.34
N PRO A 686 1.64 -13.12 -6.50
CA PRO A 686 0.38 -12.39 -6.55
C PRO A 686 -0.81 -13.22 -6.05
N TYR A 687 -0.81 -14.54 -6.28
CA TYR A 687 -1.88 -15.46 -5.84
C TYR A 687 -1.82 -15.74 -4.33
N LEU A 688 -0.64 -15.71 -3.71
CA LEU A 688 -0.51 -15.85 -2.25
C LEU A 688 -1.05 -14.63 -1.49
N LEU A 689 -0.89 -13.44 -2.08
CA LEU A 689 -1.36 -12.17 -1.52
C LEU A 689 -2.81 -11.87 -1.87
N ASN A 690 -3.30 -12.44 -2.97
CA ASN A 690 -4.66 -12.28 -3.45
C ASN A 690 -5.14 -13.67 -3.91
N PRO A 691 -5.52 -14.59 -3.01
CA PRO A 691 -6.00 -15.92 -3.41
C PRO A 691 -7.33 -15.81 -4.17
N LYS A 692 -7.73 -16.79 -4.99
CA LYS A 692 -9.09 -16.76 -5.57
C LYS A 692 -10.15 -16.88 -4.47
N ILE A 693 -11.27 -16.16 -4.58
CA ILE A 693 -12.41 -16.33 -3.67
C ILE A 693 -12.88 -17.78 -3.78
N LYS A 694 -12.82 -18.53 -2.67
CA LYS A 694 -13.33 -19.91 -2.63
C LYS A 694 -14.84 -19.87 -2.74
N SER A 695 -15.38 -20.25 -3.90
CA SER A 695 -16.76 -20.71 -4.00
C SER A 695 -16.86 -22.07 -3.32
N ASP A 696 -17.95 -22.36 -2.61
CA ASP A 696 -18.27 -23.75 -2.23
C ASP A 696 -18.03 -24.66 -3.43
N LYS A 697 -17.20 -25.69 -3.23
CA LYS A 697 -16.72 -26.56 -4.32
C LYS A 697 -17.90 -26.92 -5.23
N PRO A 698 -17.82 -26.71 -6.56
CA PRO A 698 -18.67 -27.50 -7.43
C PRO A 698 -18.28 -28.95 -7.18
N THR A 699 -19.22 -29.74 -6.66
CA THR A 699 -19.08 -31.19 -6.49
C THR A 699 -18.93 -31.84 -7.86
N THR A 700 -17.75 -31.76 -8.44
CA THR A 700 -17.25 -32.63 -9.50
C THR A 700 -15.75 -32.78 -9.33
N GLN A 701 -15.37 -33.65 -8.39
CA GLN A 701 -14.10 -34.34 -8.47
C GLN A 701 -13.97 -35.03 -9.82
N ASN A 702 -12.76 -34.95 -10.40
CA ASN A 702 -12.23 -35.84 -11.42
C ASN A 702 -13.00 -35.91 -12.75
N SER A 703 -12.52 -35.16 -13.74
CA SER A 703 -12.05 -35.76 -14.99
C SER A 703 -11.30 -34.72 -15.81
N ILE A 704 -10.01 -34.96 -16.04
CA ILE A 704 -9.36 -34.50 -17.26
C ILE A 704 -10.22 -35.04 -18.40
N VAL A 705 -10.99 -34.17 -19.03
CA VAL A 705 -11.73 -34.53 -20.25
C VAL A 705 -10.67 -34.85 -21.30
N LYS A 706 -10.42 -36.15 -21.50
CA LYS A 706 -9.96 -36.63 -22.80
C LYS A 706 -11.00 -36.15 -23.81
N VAL A 707 -10.55 -35.32 -24.73
CA VAL A 707 -11.32 -34.93 -25.91
C VAL A 707 -11.58 -36.21 -26.71
N ASP A 708 -12.78 -36.77 -26.57
CA ASP A 708 -13.33 -37.70 -27.55
C ASP A 708 -14.18 -36.88 -28.52
N ASN A 709 -13.84 -37.00 -29.81
CA ASN A 709 -14.50 -36.34 -30.92
C ASN A 709 -15.97 -36.78 -31.02
N GLY A 710 -16.92 -35.85 -30.85
CA GLY A 710 -18.29 -36.05 -31.32
C GLY A 710 -19.36 -35.26 -30.58
N THR A 711 -20.10 -34.47 -31.36
CA THR A 711 -21.36 -33.74 -31.06
C THR A 711 -21.25 -32.39 -30.33
N GLU A 712 -21.35 -31.34 -31.15
CA GLU A 712 -21.54 -29.94 -30.77
C GLU A 712 -22.86 -29.74 -30.02
N SER A 713 -22.76 -29.44 -28.72
CA SER A 713 -23.78 -28.72 -27.97
C SER A 713 -23.09 -27.51 -27.37
N ALA A 714 -23.63 -26.31 -27.64
CA ALA A 714 -23.08 -25.03 -27.19
C ALA A 714 -22.84 -25.06 -25.67
N THR A 715 -21.57 -25.15 -25.28
CA THR A 715 -21.17 -25.15 -23.87
C THR A 715 -21.17 -23.72 -23.34
N THR A 716 -21.85 -23.53 -22.20
CA THR A 716 -21.71 -22.34 -21.36
C THR A 716 -20.23 -22.01 -21.15
N PRO A 717 -19.80 -20.74 -21.29
CA PRO A 717 -18.43 -20.36 -21.00
C PRO A 717 -18.08 -20.76 -19.57
N THR A 718 -16.90 -21.33 -19.35
CA THR A 718 -16.34 -21.54 -18.00
C THR A 718 -15.36 -20.40 -17.67
N PRO A 719 -15.72 -19.46 -16.78
CA PRO A 719 -14.80 -18.45 -16.25
C PRO A 719 -13.62 -19.06 -15.48
N GLY A 720 -12.44 -18.45 -15.62
CA GLY A 720 -11.18 -18.93 -15.07
C GLY A 720 -10.49 -19.96 -15.97
N THR A 721 -9.34 -19.61 -16.55
CA THR A 721 -8.58 -20.58 -17.37
C THR A 721 -7.94 -21.66 -16.50
N ASN A 722 -7.67 -22.86 -17.06
CA ASN A 722 -6.95 -23.96 -16.40
C ASN A 722 -5.66 -23.50 -15.68
N ALA A 723 -5.00 -22.44 -16.16
CA ALA A 723 -3.79 -21.91 -15.56
C ALA A 723 -4.07 -21.24 -14.19
N ASP A 724 -5.12 -20.44 -14.05
CA ASP A 724 -5.40 -19.76 -12.78
C ASP A 724 -5.94 -20.76 -11.74
N ILE A 725 -6.73 -21.75 -12.19
CA ILE A 725 -7.19 -22.88 -11.36
C ILE A 725 -5.98 -23.70 -10.87
N SER A 726 -5.07 -24.08 -11.77
CA SER A 726 -3.88 -24.85 -11.38
C SER A 726 -2.95 -24.08 -10.44
N LYS A 727 -2.79 -22.76 -10.62
CA LYS A 727 -2.05 -21.93 -9.67
C LYS A 727 -2.75 -21.87 -8.31
N GLN A 728 -4.07 -21.74 -8.29
CA GLN A 728 -4.86 -21.78 -7.05
C GLN A 728 -4.77 -23.14 -6.36
N GLU A 729 -4.83 -24.25 -7.10
CA GLU A 729 -4.63 -25.61 -6.57
C GLU A 729 -3.24 -25.77 -5.95
N ILE A 730 -2.21 -25.20 -6.59
CA ILE A 730 -0.85 -25.14 -6.01
C ILE A 730 -0.87 -24.37 -4.70
N ILE A 731 -1.47 -23.16 -4.65
CA ILE A 731 -1.56 -22.37 -3.41
C ILE A 731 -2.31 -23.12 -2.32
N GLU A 732 -3.41 -23.79 -2.64
CA GLU A 732 -4.18 -24.62 -1.72
C GLU A 732 -3.36 -25.78 -1.15
N GLY A 733 -2.45 -26.34 -1.94
CA GLY A 733 -1.52 -27.39 -1.53
C GLY A 733 -0.21 -26.92 -0.89
N MET A 734 0.07 -25.61 -0.82
CA MET A 734 1.33 -25.06 -0.27
C MET A 734 1.45 -25.07 1.26
N GLY A 735 0.60 -25.84 1.97
CA GLY A 735 0.39 -25.80 3.42
C GLY A 735 1.63 -25.45 4.26
N THR A 736 1.66 -24.22 4.77
CA THR A 736 2.63 -23.76 5.78
C THR A 736 2.00 -23.87 7.18
N SER A 737 2.80 -23.82 8.25
CA SER A 737 2.30 -23.77 9.64
C SER A 737 1.30 -22.63 9.86
N PHE A 738 1.44 -21.53 9.13
CA PHE A 738 0.61 -20.32 9.25
C PHE A 738 -0.47 -20.21 8.17
N GLY A 739 -0.61 -21.21 7.30
CA GLY A 739 -1.59 -21.23 6.21
C GLY A 739 -1.05 -20.66 4.90
N ASN A 740 -1.93 -20.55 3.90
CA ASN A 740 -1.58 -20.18 2.52
C ASN A 740 -2.19 -18.85 2.07
N ASP A 741 -2.87 -18.14 2.97
CA ASP A 741 -3.41 -16.80 2.74
C ASP A 741 -2.53 -15.76 3.41
N TYR A 742 -1.55 -15.24 2.67
CA TYR A 742 -0.51 -14.38 3.22
C TYR A 742 -1.04 -12.96 3.45
N SER A 743 -2.17 -12.62 2.83
CA SER A 743 -2.82 -11.32 2.93
C SER A 743 -3.28 -10.95 4.35
N LYS A 744 -3.54 -11.96 5.18
CA LYS A 744 -3.95 -11.83 6.60
C LYS A 744 -2.79 -11.83 7.58
N ILE A 745 -1.57 -12.06 7.10
CA ILE A 745 -0.38 -12.28 7.92
C ILE A 745 0.63 -11.15 7.69
N ILE A 746 0.81 -10.75 6.43
CA ILE A 746 1.70 -9.64 6.08
C ILE A 746 0.99 -8.31 6.38
N ASN A 747 1.71 -7.41 7.05
CA ASN A 747 1.24 -6.13 7.57
C ASN A 747 -0.03 -6.30 8.42
N TYR A 748 -0.07 -7.36 9.23
CA TYR A 748 -1.24 -7.70 10.05
C TYR A 748 -1.65 -6.57 10.99
N SER A 749 -0.70 -5.71 11.38
CA SER A 749 -0.94 -4.54 12.21
C SER A 749 -1.96 -3.57 11.60
N ILE A 750 -2.09 -3.51 10.27
CA ILE A 750 -3.11 -2.69 9.61
C ILE A 750 -4.48 -3.35 9.76
N THR A 751 -5.39 -2.67 10.46
CA THR A 751 -6.70 -3.20 10.86
C THR A 751 -7.77 -3.07 9.78
N ASN A 752 -7.64 -2.06 8.92
CA ASN A 752 -8.46 -1.91 7.74
C ASN A 752 -7.99 -2.89 6.67
N ASP A 753 -8.83 -3.86 6.29
CA ASP A 753 -8.44 -4.92 5.36
C ASP A 753 -8.15 -4.37 3.95
N TYR A 754 -8.82 -3.27 3.57
CA TYR A 754 -8.59 -2.62 2.28
C TYR A 754 -7.24 -1.90 2.25
N GLU A 755 -6.92 -1.13 3.30
CA GLU A 755 -5.62 -0.51 3.46
C GLU A 755 -4.50 -1.55 3.43
N ARG A 756 -4.67 -2.66 4.17
CA ARG A 756 -3.72 -3.77 4.19
C ARG A 756 -3.55 -4.39 2.81
N PHE A 757 -4.62 -4.50 2.03
CA PHE A 757 -4.55 -4.93 0.62
C PHE A 757 -3.69 -3.98 -0.23
N LEU A 758 -3.83 -2.65 -0.07
CA LEU A 758 -3.01 -1.68 -0.79
C LEU A 758 -1.52 -1.80 -0.43
N VAL A 759 -1.22 -1.95 0.87
CA VAL A 759 0.17 -2.10 1.35
C VAL A 759 0.76 -3.44 0.89
N ASN A 760 0.02 -4.54 1.00
CA ASN A 760 0.51 -5.86 0.63
C ASN A 760 0.76 -6.00 -0.88
N ASN A 761 0.00 -5.31 -1.73
CA ASN A 761 0.31 -5.28 -3.16
C ASN A 761 1.53 -4.42 -3.50
N THR A 762 1.86 -3.45 -2.65
CA THR A 762 3.16 -2.75 -2.71
C THR A 762 4.32 -3.68 -2.34
N VAL A 763 4.13 -4.58 -1.37
CA VAL A 763 5.09 -5.66 -1.07
C VAL A 763 5.33 -6.52 -2.31
N ALA A 764 4.26 -6.96 -2.97
CA ALA A 764 4.33 -7.75 -4.21
C ALA A 764 5.17 -7.04 -5.29
N LYS A 765 4.90 -5.75 -5.52
CA LYS A 765 5.62 -4.91 -6.48
C LYS A 765 7.10 -4.80 -6.16
N GLY A 766 7.47 -4.66 -4.89
CA GLY A 766 8.87 -4.68 -4.45
C GLY A 766 9.58 -5.99 -4.76
N MET A 767 8.91 -7.13 -4.55
CA MET A 767 9.44 -8.46 -4.86
C MET A 767 9.52 -8.75 -6.36
N LEU A 768 8.64 -8.14 -7.15
CA LEU A 768 8.52 -8.31 -8.61
C LEU A 768 9.09 -7.10 -9.37
N SER A 769 10.25 -6.61 -8.93
CA SER A 769 10.81 -5.32 -9.37
C SER A 769 11.61 -5.35 -10.68
N SER A 770 12.03 -6.53 -11.18
CA SER A 770 12.70 -6.60 -12.50
C SER A 770 11.68 -6.50 -13.64
N ASP A 771 12.10 -5.99 -14.80
CA ASP A 771 11.18 -5.77 -15.93
C ASP A 771 10.50 -7.06 -16.43
N ASN A 772 11.15 -8.22 -16.28
CA ASN A 772 10.55 -9.51 -16.59
C ASN A 772 9.50 -9.94 -15.54
N ASP A 773 9.71 -9.57 -14.27
CA ASP A 773 8.84 -9.98 -13.16
C ASP A 773 7.59 -9.12 -13.05
N LYS A 774 7.66 -7.84 -13.46
CA LYS A 774 6.53 -6.90 -13.44
C LYS A 774 5.32 -7.42 -14.21
N ASN A 775 5.52 -8.31 -15.18
CA ASN A 775 4.42 -8.92 -15.91
C ASN A 775 3.61 -9.93 -15.06
N ASN A 776 4.12 -10.37 -13.91
CA ASN A 776 3.38 -11.25 -13.00
C ASN A 776 2.44 -10.46 -12.09
N LEU A 777 2.63 -9.14 -11.91
CA LEU A 777 1.79 -8.33 -11.02
C LEU A 777 0.33 -8.32 -11.47
N PHE A 778 -0.59 -8.51 -10.53
CA PHE A 778 -2.01 -8.26 -10.75
C PHE A 778 -2.33 -6.78 -10.69
N TYR A 779 -1.76 -6.09 -9.70
CA TYR A 779 -1.95 -4.67 -9.47
C TYR A 779 -0.60 -3.95 -9.49
N ASN A 780 -0.57 -2.75 -10.08
CA ASN A 780 0.69 -2.03 -10.33
C ASN A 780 0.82 -0.71 -9.53
N PHE A 781 -0.08 -0.44 -8.59
CA PHE A 781 0.01 0.74 -7.72
C PHE A 781 1.07 0.59 -6.62
N ASP A 782 1.40 1.69 -5.94
CA ASP A 782 2.37 1.72 -4.83
C ASP A 782 1.98 2.78 -3.79
N ILE A 783 1.24 2.35 -2.75
CA ILE A 783 0.74 3.27 -1.71
C ILE A 783 1.88 3.87 -0.89
N LEU A 784 3.00 3.15 -0.71
CA LEU A 784 4.14 3.65 0.06
C LEU A 784 4.85 4.77 -0.68
N ALA A 785 5.02 4.63 -2.00
CA ALA A 785 5.55 5.68 -2.85
C ALA A 785 4.63 6.90 -2.90
N ASP A 786 3.32 6.69 -3.01
CA ASP A 786 2.33 7.78 -3.04
C ASP A 786 2.29 8.54 -1.70
N ALA A 787 2.22 7.84 -0.57
CA ALA A 787 2.28 8.43 0.77
C ALA A 787 3.62 9.15 1.01
N LYS A 788 4.74 8.54 0.60
CA LYS A 788 6.06 9.17 0.66
C LYS A 788 6.11 10.44 -0.18
N SER A 789 5.54 10.45 -1.37
CA SER A 789 5.51 11.63 -2.24
C SER A 789 4.75 12.80 -1.59
N THR A 790 3.66 12.50 -0.89
CA THR A 790 2.86 13.49 -0.16
C THR A 790 3.66 14.18 0.95
N ILE A 791 4.61 13.48 1.57
CA ILE A 791 5.49 14.04 2.61
C ILE A 791 6.88 14.47 2.10
N SER A 792 7.19 14.35 0.79
CA SER A 792 8.53 14.67 0.23
C SER A 792 8.56 15.64 -0.94
N THR A 793 7.43 16.22 -1.37
CA THR A 793 7.40 17.18 -2.49
C THR A 793 8.13 18.49 -2.15
N SER A 794 9.07 18.86 -3.01
CA SER A 794 10.03 19.96 -2.84
C SER A 794 9.44 21.38 -2.80
N GLU A 795 8.14 21.54 -3.02
CA GLU A 795 7.51 22.87 -3.14
C GLU A 795 6.88 23.39 -1.84
N ASN A 796 6.74 22.57 -0.78
CA ASN A 796 5.98 22.95 0.42
C ASN A 796 6.49 22.33 1.72
N PHE A 797 7.75 22.57 2.06
CA PHE A 797 8.43 21.95 3.20
C PHE A 797 7.79 22.24 4.59
N GLY A 798 6.97 23.30 4.70
CA GLY A 798 6.12 23.56 5.87
C GLY A 798 4.97 22.56 6.09
N LEU A 799 4.53 21.84 5.06
CA LEU A 799 3.59 20.71 5.15
C LEU A 799 4.32 19.37 5.41
N LEU A 800 5.56 19.23 4.92
CA LEU A 800 6.32 17.97 4.88
C LEU A 800 6.80 17.45 6.25
N SER A 801 6.85 18.33 7.26
CA SER A 801 7.41 18.01 8.58
C SER A 801 6.34 17.97 9.68
N GLN A 802 5.10 18.35 9.37
CA GLN A 802 4.00 18.42 10.33
C GLN A 802 3.65 17.05 10.90
N TRP A 803 3.79 16.00 10.10
CA TRP A 803 3.56 14.63 10.55
C TRP A 803 4.47 14.26 11.72
N LEU A 804 5.72 14.79 11.82
CA LEU A 804 6.59 14.54 12.97
C LEU A 804 6.03 15.15 14.25
N TRP A 805 5.50 16.38 14.15
CA TRP A 805 4.89 17.07 15.28
C TRP A 805 3.65 16.31 15.77
N ILE A 806 2.76 15.94 14.85
CA ILE A 806 1.52 15.22 15.17
C ILE A 806 1.87 13.83 15.72
N TYR A 807 2.78 13.11 15.06
CA TYR A 807 3.25 11.79 15.51
C TYR A 807 3.85 11.85 16.92
N LEU A 808 4.74 12.82 17.19
CA LEU A 808 5.34 12.99 18.52
C LEU A 808 4.31 13.39 19.58
N GLY A 809 3.33 14.22 19.23
CA GLY A 809 2.19 14.54 20.10
C GLY A 809 1.38 13.30 20.45
N GLU A 810 1.04 12.48 19.46
CA GLU A 810 0.25 11.27 19.64
C GLU A 810 0.99 10.21 20.48
N ILE A 811 2.26 9.90 20.19
CA ILE A 811 3.02 8.89 20.95
C ILE A 811 3.32 9.35 22.38
N LEU A 812 3.45 10.66 22.61
CA LEU A 812 3.68 11.22 23.96
C LEU A 812 2.37 11.45 24.73
N GLY A 813 1.23 11.40 24.04
CA GLY A 813 -0.09 11.72 24.57
C GLY A 813 -0.20 13.18 24.99
N LYS A 814 0.31 14.09 24.16
CA LYS A 814 0.41 15.53 24.42
C LYS A 814 -0.21 16.34 23.30
N ASP A 815 -0.94 17.40 23.66
CA ASP A 815 -1.43 18.39 22.69
C ASP A 815 -0.29 19.33 22.22
N GLY A 816 -0.60 20.29 21.34
CA GLY A 816 0.40 21.18 20.78
C GLY A 816 1.16 22.02 21.83
N GLU A 817 0.48 22.51 22.86
CA GLU A 817 1.10 23.33 23.91
C GLU A 817 1.95 22.46 24.85
N GLU A 818 1.42 21.31 25.27
CA GLU A 818 2.14 20.34 26.11
C GLU A 818 3.35 19.76 25.38
N LEU A 819 3.22 19.47 24.09
CA LEU A 819 4.31 18.98 23.25
C LEU A 819 5.38 20.05 23.10
N PHE A 820 5.01 21.29 22.83
CA PHE A 820 5.95 22.41 22.77
C PHE A 820 6.70 22.56 24.10
N GLY A 821 5.99 22.58 25.23
CA GLY A 821 6.56 22.64 26.58
C GLY A 821 7.49 21.49 26.95
N SER A 822 7.40 20.37 26.22
CA SER A 822 8.25 19.19 26.43
C SER A 822 9.65 19.31 25.83
N PHE A 823 9.77 20.11 24.77
CA PHE A 823 11.01 20.30 24.02
C PHE A 823 11.57 21.72 24.17
N PHE A 824 10.72 22.69 24.50
CA PHE A 824 11.07 24.09 24.69
C PHE A 824 10.51 24.55 26.05
N ALA A 825 11.32 25.26 26.84
CA ALA A 825 10.89 25.74 28.16
C ALA A 825 9.79 26.83 28.03
N THR A 826 8.57 26.56 28.48
CA THR A 826 7.44 27.51 28.38
C THR A 826 7.32 28.46 29.56
N ASP A 827 8.17 28.28 30.57
CA ASP A 827 8.01 28.90 31.88
C ASP A 827 9.26 29.74 32.19
N GLY A 828 9.12 31.06 32.31
CA GLY A 828 10.21 31.99 32.63
C GLY A 828 9.76 33.46 32.54
N GLU A 829 10.44 34.37 33.26
CA GLU A 829 10.10 35.81 33.26
C GLU A 829 10.18 36.46 31.86
N ASN A 830 10.94 35.86 30.93
CA ASN A 830 11.15 36.39 29.58
C ASN A 830 10.38 35.65 28.46
N VAL A 831 9.53 34.67 28.78
CA VAL A 831 8.80 33.91 27.75
C VAL A 831 7.49 34.63 27.39
N ASP A 832 7.38 35.14 26.15
CA ASP A 832 6.14 35.73 25.65
C ASP A 832 5.10 34.63 25.33
N LYS A 833 4.23 34.34 26.30
CA LYS A 833 3.14 33.37 26.16
C LYS A 833 2.20 33.66 24.99
N LYS A 834 2.03 34.92 24.60
CA LYS A 834 1.22 35.30 23.44
C LYS A 834 1.91 34.88 22.14
N ALA A 835 3.22 35.09 22.05
CA ALA A 835 4.01 34.65 20.90
C ALA A 835 4.05 33.11 20.77
N VAL A 836 4.07 32.37 21.89
CA VAL A 836 3.92 30.90 21.88
C VAL A 836 2.57 30.50 21.28
N ALA A 837 1.48 31.11 21.74
CA ALA A 837 0.14 30.82 21.21
C ALA A 837 0.00 31.19 19.72
N GLU A 838 0.60 32.31 19.28
CA GLU A 838 0.63 32.72 17.87
C GLU A 838 1.43 31.72 17.01
N LEU A 839 2.60 31.26 17.48
CA LEU A 839 3.39 30.23 16.82
C LEU A 839 2.63 28.91 16.69
N LEU A 840 2.02 28.44 17.78
CA LEU A 840 1.18 27.24 17.78
C LEU A 840 0.00 27.40 16.82
N SER A 841 -0.63 28.58 16.78
CA SER A 841 -1.70 28.88 15.82
C SER A 841 -1.22 28.83 14.37
N VAL A 842 0.01 29.27 14.06
CA VAL A 842 0.59 29.13 12.71
C VAL A 842 0.85 27.67 12.36
N ILE A 843 1.38 26.88 13.32
CA ILE A 843 1.58 25.44 13.15
C ILE A 843 0.23 24.75 12.90
N GLU A 844 -0.79 25.02 13.74
CA GLU A 844 -2.15 24.48 13.62
C GLU A 844 -2.86 24.90 12.32
N ASN A 845 -2.78 26.17 11.93
CA ASN A 845 -3.41 26.66 10.71
C ASN A 845 -2.81 25.98 9.47
N GLN A 846 -1.50 25.73 9.48
CA GLN A 846 -0.83 24.99 8.41
C GLN A 846 -1.11 23.48 8.49
N GLN A 847 -1.46 22.92 9.66
CA GLN A 847 -1.95 21.54 9.83
C GLN A 847 -3.37 21.35 9.28
N ASN A 848 -4.22 22.37 9.36
CA ASN A 848 -5.61 22.31 8.90
C ASN A 848 -5.78 22.25 7.37
N LYS A 849 -4.70 22.11 6.60
CA LYS A 849 -4.72 21.94 5.13
C LYS A 849 -5.36 20.65 4.63
N ILE A 850 -5.77 19.74 5.52
CA ILE A 850 -6.73 18.67 5.18
C ILE A 850 -8.02 19.28 4.60
N SER A 851 -8.45 20.44 5.13
CA SER A 851 -9.57 21.19 4.57
C SER A 851 -9.34 21.67 3.13
N GLU A 852 -8.08 21.91 2.71
CA GLU A 852 -7.77 22.32 1.33
C GLU A 852 -7.99 21.18 0.33
N PHE A 853 -7.68 19.91 0.67
CA PHE A 853 -7.97 18.76 -0.20
C PHE A 853 -9.48 18.59 -0.43
N THR A 854 -10.22 18.72 0.67
CA THR A 854 -11.67 18.70 0.70
C THR A 854 -12.30 19.83 -0.09
N MET A 855 -11.85 21.07 0.14
CA MET A 855 -12.32 22.25 -0.61
C MET A 855 -11.99 22.11 -2.09
N ASN A 856 -10.80 21.61 -2.43
CA ASN A 856 -10.42 21.36 -3.80
C ASN A 856 -11.33 20.29 -4.45
N PHE A 857 -11.66 19.19 -3.77
CA PHE A 857 -12.60 18.21 -4.32
C PHE A 857 -13.97 18.83 -4.64
N ASN A 858 -14.57 19.57 -3.70
CA ASN A 858 -15.87 20.22 -3.91
C ASN A 858 -15.80 21.27 -5.03
N ASP A 859 -14.79 22.14 -5.01
CA ASP A 859 -14.60 23.18 -6.02
C ASP A 859 -14.42 22.59 -7.42
N GLN A 860 -13.68 21.49 -7.55
CA GLN A 860 -13.50 20.81 -8.83
C GLN A 860 -14.76 20.08 -9.26
N ASN A 861 -15.55 19.55 -8.32
CA ASN A 861 -16.83 18.93 -8.62
C ASN A 861 -17.82 19.99 -9.13
N ASP A 862 -17.91 21.13 -8.46
CA ASP A 862 -18.77 22.25 -8.85
C ASP A 862 -18.39 22.83 -10.21
N LYS A 863 -17.09 23.03 -10.46
CA LYS A 863 -16.59 23.45 -11.79
C LYS A 863 -16.93 22.45 -12.88
N TRP A 864 -16.84 21.15 -12.59
CA TRP A 864 -17.24 20.12 -13.54
C TRP A 864 -18.75 20.13 -13.78
N ILE A 865 -19.57 20.25 -12.73
CA ILE A 865 -21.02 20.40 -12.83
C ILE A 865 -21.38 21.60 -13.71
N GLU A 866 -20.76 22.75 -13.48
CA GLU A 866 -20.96 23.97 -14.26
C GLU A 866 -20.56 23.75 -15.73
N SER A 867 -19.39 23.15 -15.97
CA SER A 867 -18.93 22.84 -17.33
C SER A 867 -19.88 21.90 -18.08
N VAL A 868 -20.46 20.90 -17.42
CA VAL A 868 -21.44 19.99 -18.03
C VAL A 868 -22.72 20.74 -18.36
N LYS A 869 -23.24 21.57 -17.44
CA LYS A 869 -24.45 22.40 -17.64
C LYS A 869 -24.27 23.39 -18.80
N ASP A 870 -23.15 24.07 -18.86
CA ASP A 870 -22.84 25.03 -19.92
C ASP A 870 -22.73 24.37 -21.29
N ASN A 871 -22.03 23.23 -21.36
CA ASN A 871 -21.91 22.46 -22.59
C ASN A 871 -23.28 21.94 -23.06
N TYR A 872 -24.08 21.38 -22.15
CA TYR A 872 -25.44 20.95 -22.45
C TYR A 872 -26.29 22.10 -23.02
N ASN A 873 -26.33 23.25 -22.34
CA ASN A 873 -27.13 24.40 -22.75
C ASN A 873 -26.72 24.89 -24.15
N LYS A 874 -25.42 25.01 -24.40
CA LYS A 874 -24.88 25.40 -25.70
C LYS A 874 -25.35 24.48 -26.81
N GLN A 875 -25.22 23.17 -26.63
CA GLN A 875 -25.57 22.19 -27.65
C GLN A 875 -27.08 22.04 -27.85
N TYR A 876 -27.86 22.17 -26.78
CA TYR A 876 -29.31 22.15 -26.86
C TYR A 876 -29.85 23.28 -27.74
N HIS A 877 -29.17 24.44 -27.73
CA HIS A 877 -29.47 25.56 -28.63
C HIS A 877 -29.03 25.30 -30.07
N ASP A 878 -27.88 24.66 -30.27
CA ASP A 878 -27.30 24.42 -31.61
C ASP A 878 -28.02 23.31 -32.40
N LEU A 879 -28.64 22.32 -31.72
CA LEU A 879 -29.32 21.19 -32.37
C LEU A 879 -30.79 21.47 -32.69
N GLU A 880 -31.20 21.26 -33.95
CA GLU A 880 -32.55 21.61 -34.43
C GLU A 880 -33.63 20.54 -34.13
N THR A 881 -33.27 19.26 -34.06
CA THR A 881 -34.27 18.16 -33.96
C THR A 881 -34.51 17.71 -32.52
N LYS A 882 -35.77 17.37 -32.20
CA LYS A 882 -36.14 16.79 -30.89
C LYS A 882 -35.45 15.44 -30.64
N VAL A 883 -35.16 14.67 -31.68
CA VAL A 883 -34.51 13.36 -31.57
C VAL A 883 -33.04 13.54 -31.19
N SER A 884 -32.28 14.38 -31.89
CA SER A 884 -30.87 14.64 -31.57
C SER A 884 -30.71 15.24 -30.18
N ARG A 885 -31.65 16.11 -29.75
CA ARG A 885 -31.65 16.66 -28.38
C ARG A 885 -31.84 15.61 -27.29
N LYS A 886 -32.43 14.44 -27.59
CA LYS A 886 -32.56 13.35 -26.61
C LYS A 886 -31.20 12.75 -26.28
N PHE A 887 -30.20 12.86 -27.13
CA PHE A 887 -28.89 12.22 -26.94
C PHE A 887 -27.82 13.15 -26.34
N ILE A 888 -28.17 14.41 -26.01
CA ILE A 888 -27.25 15.36 -25.38
C ILE A 888 -27.06 14.99 -23.90
N PRO A 889 -25.81 14.85 -23.42
CA PRO A 889 -25.54 14.62 -21.99
C PRO A 889 -25.93 15.83 -21.13
N ASN A 890 -26.72 15.64 -20.06
CA ASN A 890 -27.21 16.71 -19.18
C ASN A 890 -27.11 16.40 -17.67
N TYR A 891 -26.28 15.45 -17.25
CA TYR A 891 -26.12 15.20 -15.81
C TYR A 891 -24.67 15.23 -15.38
N ALA A 892 -24.48 15.92 -14.27
CA ALA A 892 -23.29 15.89 -13.46
C ALA A 892 -23.64 15.29 -12.10
N ILE A 893 -22.67 14.65 -11.45
CA ILE A 893 -22.76 14.15 -10.08
C ILE A 893 -22.52 15.31 -9.14
N GLU A 894 -23.39 15.44 -8.16
CA GLU A 894 -23.14 16.25 -6.97
C GLU A 894 -22.76 15.30 -5.85
N VAL A 895 -21.50 15.32 -5.41
CA VAL A 895 -21.04 14.51 -4.27
C VAL A 895 -20.83 15.44 -3.08
N PRO A 896 -21.75 15.46 -2.10
CA PRO A 896 -21.53 16.17 -0.85
C PRO A 896 -20.40 15.53 -0.06
N LEU A 897 -19.51 16.35 0.51
CA LEU A 897 -18.42 15.88 1.35
C LEU A 897 -18.90 15.01 2.53
N GLU A 898 -20.01 15.38 3.16
CA GLU A 898 -20.57 14.67 4.32
C GLU A 898 -20.80 13.18 4.02
N ASN A 899 -21.15 12.85 2.78
CA ASN A 899 -21.31 11.46 2.34
C ASN A 899 -19.97 10.73 2.29
N ILE A 900 -18.91 11.40 1.82
CA ILE A 900 -17.55 10.86 1.77
C ILE A 900 -16.95 10.70 3.17
N ASP A 901 -17.27 11.59 4.11
CA ASP A 901 -16.80 11.51 5.49
C ASP A 901 -17.55 10.44 6.30
N SER A 902 -18.82 10.17 5.95
CA SER A 902 -19.64 9.13 6.58
C SER A 902 -19.30 7.69 6.18
N SER A 903 -18.45 7.48 5.16
CA SER A 903 -18.07 6.14 4.72
C SER A 903 -17.19 5.46 5.77
N LYS A 904 -17.79 4.57 6.57
CA LYS A 904 -17.12 3.73 7.58
C LYS A 904 -15.91 2.95 7.06
N ILE A 905 -15.82 2.86 5.74
CA ILE A 905 -14.82 2.16 4.94
C ILE A 905 -13.39 2.62 5.18
N TRP A 906 -13.16 3.93 5.36
CA TRP A 906 -11.80 4.50 5.41
C TRP A 906 -11.33 4.82 6.83
N ILE A 907 -12.04 4.31 7.84
CA ILE A 907 -11.74 4.56 9.24
C ILE A 907 -10.58 3.64 9.66
N THR A 908 -9.46 4.21 10.07
CA THR A 908 -8.36 3.48 10.73
C THR A 908 -8.52 3.57 12.26
N GLU A 909 -7.63 2.93 13.02
CA GLU A 909 -7.64 3.10 14.48
C GLU A 909 -7.31 4.53 14.91
N ILE A 910 -6.57 5.29 14.10
CA ILE A 910 -6.25 6.70 14.36
C ILE A 910 -7.53 7.54 14.42
N SER A 911 -8.48 7.36 13.49
CA SER A 911 -9.74 8.11 13.49
C SER A 911 -10.74 7.66 14.57
N LYS A 912 -10.77 6.38 14.96
CA LYS A 912 -11.65 5.90 16.04
C LYS A 912 -11.42 6.64 17.35
N GLY A 913 -10.18 7.05 17.61
CA GLY A 913 -9.79 7.84 18.79
C GLY A 913 -10.04 9.33 18.74
N LYS A 914 -10.10 9.90 17.53
CA LYS A 914 -10.29 11.33 17.31
C LYS A 914 -11.75 11.77 17.38
N THR A 915 -12.69 10.86 17.66
CA THR A 915 -14.14 11.14 17.81
C THR A 915 -14.49 12.20 18.87
N ASN A 916 -13.52 12.65 19.69
CA ASN A 916 -13.68 13.76 20.64
C ASN A 916 -12.92 15.05 20.28
N SER A 917 -12.22 15.13 19.15
CA SER A 917 -11.40 16.29 18.79
C SER A 917 -12.11 17.20 17.79
N ILE A 918 -13.31 17.68 18.15
CA ILE A 918 -13.74 18.97 17.62
C ILE A 918 -12.86 19.99 18.33
N PHE A 919 -11.88 20.57 17.62
CA PHE A 919 -11.13 21.72 18.12
C PHE A 919 -12.09 22.92 18.21
N ILE A 920 -12.88 22.95 19.28
CA ILE A 920 -13.65 24.13 19.67
C ILE A 920 -12.65 25.04 20.36
N TYR A 921 -12.17 26.03 19.62
CA TYR A 921 -11.40 27.13 20.19
C TYR A 921 -12.24 27.84 21.26
N LYS A 922 -11.98 27.55 22.53
CA LYS A 922 -12.33 28.46 23.62
C LYS A 922 -11.28 29.56 23.65
N VAL A 923 -11.55 30.64 22.91
CA VAL A 923 -10.84 31.89 23.12
C VAL A 923 -11.05 32.28 24.59
N SER A 924 -9.96 32.33 25.35
CA SER A 924 -9.99 32.69 26.76
C SER A 924 -10.53 34.11 26.94
N ASP A 925 -11.49 34.29 27.83
CA ASP A 925 -12.07 35.58 28.24
C ASP A 925 -11.01 36.57 28.77
N TYR A 926 -9.78 36.11 29.02
CA TYR A 926 -8.66 36.91 29.50
C TYR A 926 -8.18 37.99 28.51
N PHE A 927 -8.57 37.93 27.24
CA PHE A 927 -8.14 38.86 26.18
C PHE A 927 -9.16 39.94 25.81
N TYR A 928 -10.28 40.06 26.54
CA TYR A 928 -11.38 40.99 26.24
C TYR A 928 -11.32 42.31 27.03
N ASN A 929 -10.18 43.00 27.05
CA ASN A 929 -10.05 44.27 27.80
C ASN A 929 -9.79 45.54 26.98
N ASP A 930 -9.87 45.51 25.65
CA ASP A 930 -9.91 46.76 24.87
C ASP A 930 -11.16 46.80 23.98
N GLU A 931 -11.89 47.91 24.11
CA GLU A 931 -13.24 48.16 23.60
C GLU A 931 -13.44 47.79 22.12
N ILE A 932 -14.42 46.93 21.84
CA ILE A 932 -14.95 46.76 20.49
C ILE A 932 -15.85 47.96 20.16
N ILE A 933 -15.34 48.90 19.35
CA ILE A 933 -16.20 49.82 18.60
C ILE A 933 -16.74 49.06 17.38
N ILE A 934 -17.97 48.56 17.47
CA ILE A 934 -18.71 48.05 16.31
C ILE A 934 -19.22 49.26 15.52
N ASN A 935 -18.54 49.61 14.42
CA ASN A 935 -19.10 50.55 13.46
C ASN A 935 -19.95 49.80 12.44
N SER A 936 -21.27 49.85 12.63
CA SER A 936 -22.23 49.40 11.63
C SER A 936 -22.49 50.52 10.62
N LEU A 937 -22.50 50.12 9.34
CA LEU A 937 -23.05 50.81 8.16
C LEU A 937 -22.10 51.58 7.23
N ASN A 938 -22.12 51.08 5.99
CA ASN A 938 -22.18 51.78 4.70
C ASN A 938 -20.91 52.35 4.05
N LYS A 939 -20.64 51.72 2.89
CA LYS A 939 -20.32 52.32 1.58
C LYS A 939 -19.22 53.40 1.49
N HIS A 940 -18.20 52.96 0.76
CA HIS A 940 -17.45 53.67 -0.29
C HIS A 940 -16.23 54.55 0.07
N LYS A 941 -15.23 54.29 -0.78
CA LYS A 941 -14.19 55.15 -1.34
C LYS A 941 -12.99 55.46 -0.44
N GLY A 942 -11.92 54.74 -0.75
CA GLY A 942 -10.58 55.32 -0.77
C GLY A 942 -9.55 54.44 -0.09
N GLY A 943 -8.63 53.93 -0.89
CA GLY A 943 -7.28 53.60 -0.42
C GLY A 943 -7.09 52.15 -0.02
N VAL A 944 -6.44 51.42 -0.91
CA VAL A 944 -5.58 50.28 -0.58
C VAL A 944 -4.56 50.72 0.49
N LYS A 945 -4.40 49.90 1.52
CA LYS A 945 -3.09 49.39 1.91
C LYS A 945 -3.23 48.00 2.50
#